data_AF-A0A328CAR9-F1
#
_entry.id   AF-A0A328CAR9-F1
#
_cell.length_a   1.000
_cell.length_b   1.000
_cell.length_c   1.000
_cell.angle_alpha   90.00
_cell.angle_beta   90.00
_cell.angle_gamma   90.00
#
_symmetry.space_group_name_H-M   'P 1'
#
loop_
_entity.id
_entity.type
_entity.pdbx_description
1 polymer ?
#
loop_
_entity_poly.entity_id
_entity_poly.type
_entity_poly.pdbx_seq_one_letter_code
_entity_poly.pdbx_strand_id
1 'polypeptide(L)'
;MLLLMLATLLPACPTPLLESPPGDDASPLCEAADLDPGPGYSRRLTHQEYVWTVGDVLGVDLSPWQESLPRESYVSGFKNTAWGLLATGRHVEVYAHLARVAAQALAPDHPWLVALETCAESTPRCQQDFVRQAAYRLFRRPATSAEVQRFAELFASEESAPAGARLVIEALLQAPQFLYRLESDRLDTGLPRAAMYKPEQLEGPLPPEGKESRVQLQPGTYRARVQLANDAPYPQHAQLALGDTRTTATLEPFRVGHLALSFDATQSETRPLRLEARALHRPPGATVAPRVLQVEVLGPLRAEVDPGDDLAYRVRRLSGYEMASRLSYFIWHSAPDAALLDAAADGELESAAGLQAAARRMLADPKARRAFKSYLAEWLHLDVLTTVERSPETFPDFSAHLIDDMRREIEHFAQAIAFDGAADWLTVFDARFSFLTPRLATYYGVAAPSDPAQPYAWAPESPRGGLLTQGALLTATTSNDTTSPVKRGIFVRERFLCESVPPPASNAVMQAAPDTEGLSTRERLRRHSESPSCNFCHRRVDPIGFGLEAFDATGRYRTLDDTGHPVDTTGAITRSPYERDTLHFEGARQLGELLATSEDAERCMVEQMYQYALGRPAAEIDRCTLEAIIAEARAGGRSYTDIIVAIVTSEAFRSVRQHHYSGEQP
;
A
#
# COMPACT_ATOMS: atom_id res chain seq x y z
N MET A 1 31.27 -64.85 -46.09
CA MET A 1 32.73 -64.76 -45.84
C MET A 1 33.09 -63.29 -45.74
N LEU A 2 33.54 -62.88 -44.55
CA LEU A 2 34.13 -61.57 -44.19
C LEU A 2 33.23 -60.34 -44.43
N LEU A 3 32.61 -59.69 -43.44
CA LEU A 3 32.97 -59.46 -42.03
C LEU A 3 34.33 -58.75 -41.89
N LEU A 4 34.26 -57.58 -41.23
CA LEU A 4 35.35 -56.78 -40.64
C LEU A 4 36.25 -55.98 -41.60
N MET A 5 36.11 -54.64 -41.53
CA MET A 5 37.16 -53.70 -41.11
C MET A 5 37.00 -52.33 -41.78
N LEU A 6 36.07 -51.52 -41.30
CA LEU A 6 36.17 -50.04 -41.39
C LEU A 6 35.24 -49.41 -40.35
N ALA A 7 35.52 -49.74 -39.09
CA ALA A 7 34.92 -49.11 -37.93
C ALA A 7 35.99 -49.04 -36.83
N THR A 8 37.01 -48.20 -37.01
CA THR A 8 37.90 -47.75 -35.92
C THR A 8 38.54 -46.42 -36.30
N LEU A 9 38.49 -45.47 -35.36
CA LEU A 9 39.11 -44.13 -35.31
C LEU A 9 38.16 -42.94 -35.44
N LEU A 10 37.21 -42.84 -34.51
CA LEU A 10 36.88 -41.56 -33.88
C LEU A 10 36.81 -41.80 -32.36
N PRO A 11 37.52 -41.01 -31.53
CA PRO A 11 37.49 -41.19 -30.09
C PRO A 11 36.09 -40.87 -29.57
N ALA A 12 35.61 -41.73 -28.68
CA ALA A 12 34.37 -41.54 -27.95
C ALA A 12 34.39 -40.18 -27.22
N CYS A 13 33.70 -39.18 -27.78
CA CYS A 13 33.20 -38.09 -26.98
C CYS A 13 32.15 -38.70 -26.05
N PRO A 14 32.25 -38.51 -24.72
CA PRO A 14 31.19 -38.94 -23.82
C PRO A 14 29.90 -38.25 -24.30
N THR A 15 28.85 -39.05 -24.44
CA THR A 15 27.46 -38.58 -24.49
C THR A 15 27.32 -37.41 -23.52
N PRO A 16 26.75 -36.26 -23.93
CA PRO A 16 26.40 -35.24 -22.95
C PRO A 16 25.48 -35.94 -21.97
N LEU A 17 25.88 -35.91 -20.69
CA LEU A 17 25.02 -36.29 -19.60
C LEU A 17 23.69 -35.59 -19.88
N LEU A 18 22.62 -36.37 -20.03
CA LEU A 18 21.29 -35.91 -19.70
C LEU A 18 21.36 -35.59 -18.20
N GLU A 19 21.94 -34.44 -17.87
CA GLU A 19 21.56 -33.72 -16.67
C GLU A 19 20.08 -33.43 -16.90
N SER A 20 19.25 -34.22 -16.23
CA SER A 20 17.96 -33.71 -15.78
C SER A 20 18.18 -32.26 -15.35
N PRO A 21 17.31 -31.30 -15.71
CA PRO A 21 17.35 -30.01 -15.07
C PRO A 21 17.42 -30.28 -13.57
N PRO A 22 18.30 -29.61 -12.81
CA PRO A 22 18.28 -29.76 -11.36
C PRO A 22 16.81 -29.58 -10.98
N GLY A 23 16.26 -30.60 -10.30
CA GLY A 23 14.89 -30.56 -9.85
C GLY A 23 14.65 -29.25 -9.11
N ASP A 24 13.39 -28.85 -9.04
CA ASP A 24 12.88 -27.79 -8.18
C ASP A 24 13.34 -27.99 -6.72
N ASP A 25 14.60 -27.68 -6.43
CA ASP A 25 15.03 -27.26 -5.12
C ASP A 25 14.52 -25.83 -5.03
N ALA A 26 13.34 -25.70 -4.42
CA ALA A 26 12.89 -24.47 -3.82
C ALA A 26 14.10 -23.73 -3.24
N SER A 27 14.31 -22.50 -3.71
CA SER A 27 15.42 -21.65 -3.29
C SER A 27 15.62 -21.78 -1.77
N PRO A 28 16.83 -22.12 -1.26
CA PRO A 28 17.09 -22.43 0.15
C PRO A 28 17.02 -21.20 1.08
N LEU A 29 16.28 -20.16 0.68
CA LEU A 29 16.22 -18.84 1.29
C LEU A 29 14.96 -18.61 2.15
N CYS A 30 14.04 -19.58 2.19
CA CYS A 30 12.74 -19.43 2.83
C CYS A 30 12.33 -20.72 3.56
N GLU A 31 12.85 -20.92 4.77
CA GLU A 31 12.32 -21.96 5.66
C GLU A 31 11.12 -21.43 6.45
N ALA A 32 10.25 -22.32 6.94
CA ALA A 32 9.10 -21.90 7.77
C ALA A 32 9.51 -21.13 9.04
N ALA A 33 10.75 -21.31 9.50
CA ALA A 33 11.35 -20.58 10.61
C ALA A 33 11.69 -19.11 10.27
N ASP A 34 11.76 -18.74 8.98
CA ASP A 34 12.09 -17.38 8.52
C ASP A 34 10.84 -16.49 8.37
N LEU A 35 9.63 -17.01 8.62
CA LEU A 35 8.37 -16.28 8.47
C LEU A 35 8.11 -15.37 9.68
N ASP A 36 8.51 -14.10 9.56
CA ASP A 36 8.14 -13.03 10.50
C ASP A 36 6.91 -12.26 9.97
N PRO A 37 5.74 -12.34 10.63
CA PRO A 37 4.54 -11.63 10.19
C PRO A 37 4.65 -10.10 10.30
N GLY A 38 5.71 -9.58 10.91
CA GLY A 38 5.88 -8.17 11.22
C GLY A 38 5.06 -7.76 12.45
N PRO A 39 5.28 -6.54 12.97
CA PRO A 39 4.62 -6.09 14.19
C PRO A 39 3.12 -5.84 13.97
N GLY A 40 2.31 -6.09 15.00
CA GLY A 40 0.92 -5.63 15.03
C GLY A 40 0.84 -4.12 15.21
N TYR A 41 -0.05 -3.45 14.47
CA TYR A 41 -0.26 -2.01 14.58
C TYR A 41 -1.69 -1.71 15.04
N SER A 42 -1.85 -0.67 15.87
CA SER A 42 -3.15 -0.04 16.04
C SER A 42 -3.43 0.83 14.82
N ARG A 43 -4.36 0.40 13.97
CA ARG A 43 -4.71 1.11 12.74
C ARG A 43 -6.05 1.81 12.93
N ARG A 44 -6.06 3.15 12.85
CA ARG A 44 -7.31 3.92 12.80
C ARG A 44 -8.09 3.51 11.55
N LEU A 45 -9.42 3.49 11.60
CA LEU A 45 -10.24 3.41 10.40
C LEU A 45 -9.94 4.62 9.52
N THR A 46 -9.69 4.40 8.23
CA THR A 46 -9.67 5.48 7.25
C THR A 46 -11.02 6.22 7.25
N HIS A 47 -11.04 7.43 6.69
CA HIS A 47 -12.29 8.18 6.53
C HIS A 47 -13.36 7.40 5.77
N GLN A 48 -12.95 6.69 4.72
CA GLN A 48 -13.86 5.85 3.95
C GLN A 48 -14.39 4.67 4.76
N GLU A 49 -13.50 3.97 5.48
CA GLU A 49 -13.88 2.83 6.33
C GLU A 49 -14.82 3.25 7.46
N TYR A 50 -14.62 4.43 8.07
CA TYR A 50 -15.52 4.97 9.09
C TYR A 50 -16.93 5.18 8.49
N VAL A 51 -17.01 5.92 7.38
CA VAL A 51 -18.28 6.26 6.73
C VAL A 51 -19.04 5.00 6.30
N TRP A 52 -18.36 4.05 5.67
CA TRP A 52 -18.99 2.80 5.21
C TRP A 52 -19.33 1.86 6.35
N THR A 53 -18.53 1.80 7.41
CA THR A 53 -18.88 1.02 8.60
C THR A 53 -20.15 1.56 9.25
N VAL A 54 -20.25 2.88 9.42
CA VAL A 54 -21.46 3.52 9.96
C VAL A 54 -22.67 3.23 9.05
N GLY A 55 -22.52 3.38 7.74
CA GLY A 55 -23.60 3.10 6.79
C GLY A 55 -24.05 1.65 6.80
N ASP A 56 -23.11 0.70 6.78
CA ASP A 56 -23.43 -0.72 6.74
C ASP A 56 -23.96 -1.27 8.08
N VAL A 57 -23.59 -0.67 9.22
CA VAL A 57 -24.03 -1.12 10.56
C VAL A 57 -25.30 -0.41 11.02
N LEU A 58 -25.43 0.90 10.78
CA LEU A 58 -26.54 1.73 11.27
C LEU A 58 -27.57 2.08 10.19
N GLY A 59 -27.27 1.86 8.91
CA GLY A 59 -28.12 2.31 7.81
C GLY A 59 -28.08 3.83 7.58
N VAL A 60 -27.02 4.52 8.03
CA VAL A 60 -26.90 5.98 7.94
C VAL A 60 -25.88 6.39 6.89
N ASP A 61 -26.28 7.26 5.96
CA ASP A 61 -25.37 7.83 4.96
C ASP A 61 -24.59 9.03 5.51
N LEU A 62 -23.29 8.84 5.73
CA LEU A 62 -22.35 9.91 6.11
C LEU A 62 -21.50 10.43 4.95
N SER A 63 -21.73 9.96 3.72
CA SER A 63 -20.96 10.39 2.54
C SER A 63 -20.94 11.92 2.33
N PRO A 64 -22.02 12.68 2.60
CA PRO A 64 -22.00 14.14 2.50
C PRO A 64 -20.95 14.85 3.37
N TRP A 65 -20.43 14.17 4.40
CA TRP A 65 -19.44 14.73 5.31
C TRP A 65 -17.99 14.39 4.97
N GLN A 66 -17.76 13.62 3.90
CA GLN A 66 -16.43 13.12 3.56
C GLN A 66 -15.40 14.25 3.35
N GLU A 67 -15.83 15.40 2.81
CA GLU A 67 -14.97 16.58 2.61
C GLU A 67 -14.63 17.34 3.90
N SER A 68 -15.41 17.12 4.98
CA SER A 68 -15.16 17.76 6.29
C SER A 68 -14.04 17.06 7.07
N LEU A 69 -13.74 15.81 6.72
CA LEU A 69 -12.71 15.02 7.36
C LEU A 69 -11.31 15.56 6.99
N PRO A 70 -10.33 15.52 7.92
CA PRO A 70 -8.95 15.90 7.61
C PRO A 70 -8.39 15.13 6.39
N ARG A 71 -7.35 15.63 5.74
CA ARG A 71 -6.71 14.87 4.65
C ARG A 71 -5.90 13.71 5.23
N GLU A 72 -6.03 12.53 4.63
CA GLU A 72 -5.21 11.35 4.96
C GLU A 72 -3.99 11.30 4.03
N SER A 73 -2.84 10.98 4.61
CA SER A 73 -1.57 10.93 3.90
C SER A 73 -1.34 9.56 3.27
N TYR A 74 -0.82 9.57 2.06
CA TYR A 74 -0.29 8.35 1.43
C TYR A 74 1.03 7.95 2.07
N VAL A 75 1.15 6.68 2.44
CA VAL A 75 2.41 6.03 2.84
C VAL A 75 2.57 4.79 1.96
N SER A 76 3.66 4.78 1.18
CA SER A 76 3.94 3.74 0.17
C SER A 76 2.78 3.48 -0.81
N GLY A 77 1.99 4.51 -1.13
CA GLY A 77 0.88 4.40 -2.09
C GLY A 77 -0.50 4.21 -1.50
N PHE A 78 -0.63 4.02 -0.19
CA PHE A 78 -1.93 3.79 0.45
C PHE A 78 -2.16 4.72 1.64
N LYS A 79 -3.41 5.17 1.80
CA LYS A 79 -3.93 5.93 2.95
C LYS A 79 -4.24 5.02 4.13
N ASN A 80 -4.46 3.73 3.86
CA ASN A 80 -4.83 2.73 4.86
C ASN A 80 -3.63 2.19 5.68
N THR A 81 -2.43 2.74 5.45
CA THR A 81 -1.20 2.39 6.14
C THR A 81 -1.18 2.95 7.56
N ALA A 82 -0.93 2.11 8.57
CA ALA A 82 -1.01 2.49 9.99
C ALA A 82 -0.16 3.71 10.36
N TRP A 83 1.02 3.88 9.76
CA TRP A 83 1.91 5.01 10.01
C TRP A 83 1.35 6.37 9.56
N GLY A 84 0.48 6.37 8.53
CA GLY A 84 -0.16 7.58 8.02
C GLY A 84 -1.42 7.99 8.77
N LEU A 85 -1.93 7.14 9.66
CA LEU A 85 -3.26 7.23 10.25
C LEU A 85 -3.25 7.80 11.69
N LEU A 86 -2.32 8.71 11.96
CA LEU A 86 -2.21 9.38 13.25
C LEU A 86 -3.41 10.30 13.52
N ALA A 87 -3.97 10.24 14.73
CA ALA A 87 -5.06 11.13 15.14
C ALA A 87 -4.52 12.49 15.62
N THR A 88 -5.16 13.56 15.15
CA THR A 88 -4.92 14.95 15.59
C THR A 88 -6.13 15.49 16.34
N GLY A 89 -6.01 16.63 17.02
CA GLY A 89 -7.16 17.26 17.72
C GLY A 89 -8.38 17.47 16.81
N ARG A 90 -8.15 17.88 15.55
CA ARG A 90 -9.21 18.03 14.55
C ARG A 90 -9.94 16.72 14.24
N HIS A 91 -9.25 15.58 14.24
CA HIS A 91 -9.90 14.29 14.05
C HIS A 91 -10.89 14.00 15.18
N VAL A 92 -10.51 14.29 16.43
CA VAL A 92 -11.38 14.09 17.60
C VAL A 92 -12.65 14.92 17.48
N GLU A 93 -12.54 16.20 17.12
CA GLU A 93 -13.68 17.10 16.94
C GLU A 93 -14.63 16.61 15.83
N VAL A 94 -14.08 16.24 14.67
CA VAL A 94 -14.89 15.80 13.53
C VAL A 94 -15.56 14.45 13.80
N TYR A 95 -14.86 13.48 14.41
CA TYR A 95 -15.49 12.20 14.76
C TYR A 95 -16.57 12.34 15.82
N ALA A 96 -16.40 13.23 16.80
CA ALA A 96 -17.46 13.54 17.76
C ALA A 96 -18.69 14.12 17.06
N HIS A 97 -18.48 15.03 16.10
CA HIS A 97 -19.57 15.57 15.31
C HIS A 97 -20.27 14.50 14.46
N LEU A 98 -19.52 13.68 13.73
CA LEU A 98 -20.06 12.61 12.89
C LEU A 98 -20.79 11.54 13.70
N ALA A 99 -20.27 11.17 14.87
CA ALA A 99 -20.92 10.23 15.76
C ALA A 99 -22.30 10.73 16.20
N ARG A 100 -22.41 12.03 16.52
CA ARG A 100 -23.68 12.67 16.85
C ARG A 100 -24.64 12.68 15.67
N VAL A 101 -24.16 13.08 14.49
CA VAL A 101 -24.97 13.08 13.26
C VAL A 101 -25.49 11.67 12.98
N ALA A 102 -24.65 10.65 13.09
CA ALA A 102 -25.02 9.26 12.88
C ALA A 102 -26.07 8.78 13.90
N ALA A 103 -25.83 9.04 15.19
CA ALA A 103 -26.76 8.69 16.25
C ALA A 103 -28.13 9.39 16.08
N GLN A 104 -28.16 10.65 15.63
CA GLN A 104 -29.39 11.39 15.37
C GLN A 104 -30.10 10.97 14.08
N ALA A 105 -29.37 10.50 13.08
CA ALA A 105 -29.92 10.00 11.82
C ALA A 105 -30.46 8.57 11.90
N LEU A 106 -30.25 7.85 13.02
CA LEU A 106 -30.79 6.51 13.22
C LEU A 106 -32.31 6.49 13.02
N ALA A 107 -32.78 5.66 12.09
CA ALA A 107 -34.18 5.59 11.73
C ALA A 107 -35.04 5.10 12.91
N PRO A 108 -36.25 5.65 13.15
CA PRO A 108 -37.11 5.20 14.25
C PRO A 108 -37.48 3.71 14.19
N ASP A 109 -37.59 3.15 12.99
CA ASP A 109 -37.86 1.74 12.73
C ASP A 109 -36.59 0.86 12.67
N HIS A 110 -35.42 1.42 13.04
CA HIS A 110 -34.19 0.65 13.12
C HIS A 110 -34.37 -0.54 14.09
N PRO A 111 -33.95 -1.77 13.75
CA PRO A 111 -34.21 -2.96 14.56
C PRO A 111 -33.81 -2.85 16.03
N TRP A 112 -32.71 -2.16 16.32
CA TRP A 112 -32.28 -1.90 17.70
C TRP A 112 -33.23 -0.98 18.48
N LEU A 113 -33.83 0.02 17.85
CA LEU A 113 -34.79 0.90 18.52
C LEU A 113 -36.13 0.19 18.70
N VAL A 114 -36.61 -0.54 17.68
CA VAL A 114 -37.84 -1.33 17.77
C VAL A 114 -37.75 -2.41 18.85
N ALA A 115 -36.62 -3.10 18.98
CA ALA A 115 -36.40 -4.07 20.04
C ALA A 115 -36.56 -3.46 21.45
N LEU A 116 -36.16 -2.19 21.62
CA LEU A 116 -36.31 -1.45 22.87
C LEU A 116 -37.76 -1.06 23.18
N GLU A 117 -38.63 -0.91 22.18
CA GLU A 117 -40.07 -0.61 22.41
C GLU A 117 -40.81 -1.77 23.07
N THR A 118 -40.39 -3.00 22.77
CA THR A 118 -40.94 -4.21 23.39
C THR A 118 -40.42 -4.48 24.81
N CYS A 119 -39.37 -3.76 25.21
CA CYS A 119 -38.87 -3.73 26.57
C CYS A 119 -39.70 -2.74 27.40
N ALA A 120 -40.74 -3.21 28.09
CA ALA A 120 -41.47 -2.40 29.06
C ALA A 120 -40.50 -1.70 30.04
N GLU A 121 -40.64 -0.38 30.18
CA GLU A 121 -39.88 0.54 31.06
C GLU A 121 -38.48 0.05 31.50
N SER A 122 -37.47 0.31 30.65
CA SER A 122 -36.05 0.45 31.00
C SER A 122 -35.50 -0.47 32.11
N THR A 123 -35.67 -1.79 32.02
CA THR A 123 -34.93 -2.68 32.92
C THR A 123 -33.44 -2.65 32.58
N PRO A 124 -32.52 -2.69 33.58
CA PRO A 124 -31.07 -2.75 33.35
C PRO A 124 -30.64 -3.86 32.39
N ARG A 125 -31.43 -4.95 32.32
CA ARG A 125 -31.22 -6.04 31.38
C ARG A 125 -31.36 -5.61 29.92
N CYS A 126 -32.43 -4.92 29.56
CA CYS A 126 -32.64 -4.45 28.17
C CYS A 126 -31.55 -3.45 27.74
N GLN A 127 -31.08 -2.61 28.65
CA GLN A 127 -29.98 -1.69 28.40
C GLN A 127 -28.68 -2.44 28.10
N GLN A 128 -28.34 -3.43 28.93
CA GLN A 128 -27.16 -4.27 28.73
C GLN A 128 -27.26 -5.10 27.45
N ASP A 129 -28.43 -5.64 27.13
CA ASP A 129 -28.66 -6.45 25.92
C ASP A 129 -28.49 -5.59 24.66
N PHE A 130 -29.04 -4.37 24.64
CA PHE A 130 -28.79 -3.40 23.56
C PHE A 130 -27.30 -3.08 23.43
N VAL A 131 -26.63 -2.75 24.53
CA VAL A 131 -25.19 -2.44 24.52
C VAL A 131 -24.38 -3.60 23.98
N ARG A 132 -24.69 -4.84 24.39
CA ARG A 132 -24.00 -6.04 23.88
C ARG A 132 -24.17 -6.18 22.37
N GLN A 133 -25.39 -6.01 21.85
CA GLN A 133 -25.65 -6.14 20.41
C GLN A 133 -24.97 -5.02 19.61
N ALA A 134 -25.13 -3.76 20.04
CA ALA A 134 -24.54 -2.61 19.36
C ALA A 134 -23.00 -2.68 19.38
N ALA A 135 -22.40 -2.97 20.54
CA ALA A 135 -20.96 -3.11 20.67
C ALA A 135 -20.43 -4.33 19.92
N TYR A 136 -21.15 -5.46 19.86
CA TYR A 136 -20.73 -6.63 19.08
C TYR A 136 -20.53 -6.29 17.60
N ARG A 137 -21.44 -5.49 17.03
CA ARG A 137 -21.36 -5.04 15.63
C ARG A 137 -20.33 -3.92 15.44
N LEU A 138 -20.29 -2.93 16.32
CA LEU A 138 -19.43 -1.75 16.18
C LEU A 138 -17.96 -2.03 16.58
N PHE A 139 -17.74 -2.72 17.69
CA PHE A 139 -16.40 -3.11 18.15
C PHE A 139 -15.90 -4.40 17.51
N ARG A 140 -16.80 -5.13 16.80
CA ARG A 140 -16.47 -6.30 15.97
C ARG A 140 -15.97 -7.48 16.80
N ARG A 141 -16.36 -7.50 18.07
CA ARG A 141 -16.10 -8.54 19.07
C ARG A 141 -17.10 -8.42 20.21
N PRO A 142 -17.29 -9.45 21.03
CA PRO A 142 -18.01 -9.32 22.28
C PRO A 142 -17.41 -8.21 23.15
N ALA A 143 -18.26 -7.32 23.65
CA ALA A 143 -17.88 -6.33 24.65
C ALA A 143 -17.62 -7.02 25.99
N THR A 144 -16.61 -6.56 26.71
CA THR A 144 -16.31 -7.02 28.07
C THR A 144 -17.43 -6.60 29.03
N SER A 145 -17.55 -7.29 30.17
CA SER A 145 -18.55 -6.90 31.19
C SER A 145 -18.38 -5.45 31.68
N ALA A 146 -17.14 -4.96 31.77
CA ALA A 146 -16.84 -3.59 32.16
C ALA A 146 -17.25 -2.57 31.09
N GLU A 147 -17.01 -2.88 29.80
CA GLU A 147 -17.50 -2.05 28.69
C GLU A 147 -19.03 -2.01 28.69
N VAL A 148 -19.68 -3.17 28.83
CA VAL A 148 -21.15 -3.26 28.84
C VAL A 148 -21.73 -2.44 29.98
N GLN A 149 -21.18 -2.56 31.19
CA GLN A 149 -21.63 -1.80 32.35
C GLN A 149 -21.49 -0.30 32.12
N ARG A 150 -20.32 0.17 31.66
CA ARG A 150 -20.05 1.59 31.43
C ARG A 150 -21.02 2.22 30.44
N PHE A 151 -21.30 1.54 29.32
CA PHE A 151 -22.24 2.05 28.32
C PHE A 151 -23.70 1.89 28.76
N ALA A 152 -24.04 0.89 29.58
CA ALA A 152 -25.38 0.77 30.16
C ALA A 152 -25.67 1.88 31.18
N GLU A 153 -24.67 2.29 31.97
CA GLU A 153 -24.77 3.45 32.86
C GLU A 153 -24.99 4.75 32.07
N LEU A 154 -24.29 4.92 30.93
CA LEU A 154 -24.53 6.04 30.02
C LEU A 154 -25.93 5.98 29.38
N PHE A 155 -26.41 4.80 29.00
CA PHE A 155 -27.77 4.65 28.50
C PHE A 155 -28.79 5.14 29.52
N ALA A 156 -28.61 4.76 30.79
CA ALA A 156 -29.53 5.07 31.89
C ALA A 156 -29.52 6.54 32.32
N SER A 157 -28.61 7.39 31.81
CA SER A 157 -28.61 8.82 32.11
C SER A 157 -29.66 9.61 31.32
N GLU A 158 -30.28 8.98 30.31
CA GLU A 158 -31.33 9.58 29.49
C GLU A 158 -32.73 9.15 29.94
N GLU A 159 -33.71 10.05 29.80
CA GLU A 159 -35.09 9.82 30.26
C GLU A 159 -35.83 8.76 29.43
N SER A 160 -35.47 8.58 28.16
CA SER A 160 -36.13 7.64 27.24
C SER A 160 -35.16 6.64 26.64
N ALA A 161 -35.63 5.41 26.42
CA ALA A 161 -34.81 4.35 25.82
C ALA A 161 -34.25 4.72 24.43
N PRO A 162 -34.99 5.37 23.52
CA PRO A 162 -34.42 5.84 22.26
C PRO A 162 -33.33 6.90 22.44
N ALA A 163 -33.48 7.83 23.40
CA ALA A 163 -32.45 8.83 23.69
C ALA A 163 -31.17 8.17 24.26
N GLY A 164 -31.33 7.26 25.23
CA GLY A 164 -30.21 6.49 25.79
C GLY A 164 -29.49 5.65 24.74
N ALA A 165 -30.23 5.02 23.83
CA ALA A 165 -29.67 4.25 22.72
C ALA A 165 -28.82 5.12 21.79
N ARG A 166 -29.32 6.31 21.42
CA ARG A 166 -28.60 7.26 20.57
C ARG A 166 -27.35 7.78 21.26
N LEU A 167 -27.42 8.13 22.54
CA LEU A 167 -26.26 8.58 23.32
C LEU A 167 -25.18 7.50 23.39
N VAL A 168 -25.57 6.24 23.61
CA VAL A 168 -24.62 5.11 23.59
C VAL A 168 -24.02 4.92 22.21
N ILE A 169 -24.80 5.00 21.13
CA ILE A 169 -24.26 4.88 19.76
C ILE A 169 -23.26 6.02 19.48
N GLU A 170 -23.58 7.26 19.84
CA GLU A 170 -22.65 8.39 19.72
C GLU A 170 -21.34 8.11 20.47
N ALA A 171 -21.42 7.53 21.67
CA ALA A 171 -20.23 7.18 22.45
C ALA A 171 -19.44 5.98 21.86
N LEU A 172 -20.13 4.94 21.39
CA LEU A 172 -19.50 3.77 20.75
C LEU A 172 -18.74 4.18 19.48
N LEU A 173 -19.29 5.06 18.66
CA LEU A 173 -18.66 5.56 17.42
C LEU A 173 -17.41 6.44 17.67
N GLN A 174 -17.18 6.85 18.91
CA GLN A 174 -15.99 7.61 19.33
C GLN A 174 -14.99 6.75 20.12
N ALA A 175 -15.39 5.54 20.51
CA ALA A 175 -14.56 4.69 21.33
C ALA A 175 -13.33 4.19 20.54
N PRO A 176 -12.16 4.04 21.18
CA PRO A 176 -10.97 3.48 20.53
C PRO A 176 -11.22 2.10 19.88
N GLN A 177 -12.06 1.27 20.50
CA GLN A 177 -12.46 -0.05 20.01
C GLN A 177 -13.20 0.02 18.66
N PHE A 178 -13.89 1.12 18.39
CA PHE A 178 -14.54 1.37 17.10
C PHE A 178 -13.56 2.03 16.13
N LEU A 179 -12.94 3.15 16.55
CA LEU A 179 -12.07 3.97 15.72
C LEU A 179 -10.79 3.27 15.27
N TYR A 180 -10.33 2.26 16.00
CA TYR A 180 -9.11 1.51 15.70
C TYR A 180 -9.39 0.02 15.54
N ARG A 181 -8.68 -0.57 14.60
CA ARG A 181 -8.47 -2.01 14.48
C ARG A 181 -7.33 -2.38 15.42
N LEU A 182 -7.68 -2.94 16.56
CA LEU A 182 -6.76 -3.34 17.60
C LEU A 182 -6.45 -4.83 17.45
N GLU A 183 -5.19 -5.15 17.17
CA GLU A 183 -4.69 -6.51 17.01
C GLU A 183 -3.74 -6.85 18.19
N SER A 184 -4.11 -6.37 19.39
CA SER A 184 -3.40 -6.62 20.63
C SER A 184 -4.39 -7.08 21.70
N ASP A 185 -3.94 -8.07 22.44
CA ASP A 185 -4.43 -8.57 23.73
C ASP A 185 -4.30 -7.57 24.89
N ARG A 186 -3.65 -6.41 24.71
CA ARG A 186 -3.57 -5.38 25.75
C ARG A 186 -4.69 -4.33 25.62
N LEU A 187 -5.72 -4.49 26.44
CA LEU A 187 -6.69 -3.43 26.72
C LEU A 187 -6.22 -2.42 27.78
N ASP A 188 -5.04 -2.57 28.36
CA ASP A 188 -4.51 -1.61 29.34
C ASP A 188 -2.98 -1.59 29.30
N THR A 189 -2.42 -0.61 28.60
CA THR A 189 -1.23 0.17 28.98
C THR A 189 -0.93 1.13 27.84
N GLY A 190 -0.90 2.42 28.14
CA GLY A 190 -0.65 3.45 27.15
C GLY A 190 0.66 3.20 26.40
N LEU A 191 0.62 3.32 25.08
CA LEU A 191 1.83 3.48 24.28
C LEU A 191 2.59 4.72 24.78
N PRO A 192 3.88 4.64 25.13
CA PRO A 192 4.69 5.84 25.22
C PRO A 192 4.82 6.44 23.82
N ARG A 193 4.31 7.66 23.66
CA ARG A 193 4.56 8.50 22.47
C ARG A 193 6.07 8.80 22.38
N ALA A 194 6.60 8.65 21.17
CA ALA A 194 7.85 9.24 20.63
C ALA A 194 8.92 9.63 21.67
N ALA A 195 9.94 8.76 21.86
CA ALA A 195 11.12 9.06 22.67
C ALA A 195 12.04 10.16 22.07
N MET A 196 11.83 10.54 20.81
CA MET A 196 12.62 11.56 20.12
C MET A 196 12.00 12.94 20.24
N TYR A 197 12.80 13.90 20.68
CA TYR A 197 12.47 15.32 20.53
C TYR A 197 12.75 15.73 19.08
N LYS A 198 11.71 16.00 18.30
CA LYS A 198 11.79 16.50 16.90
C LYS A 198 12.61 15.58 15.96
N PRO A 199 12.15 14.34 15.70
CA PRO A 199 12.83 13.40 14.79
C PRO A 199 13.10 13.97 13.39
N GLU A 200 12.23 14.88 12.92
CA GLU A 200 12.37 15.61 11.66
C GLU A 200 13.69 16.40 11.53
N GLN A 201 14.38 16.70 12.63
CA GLN A 201 15.68 17.38 12.61
C GLN A 201 16.82 16.52 12.05
N LEU A 202 16.68 15.19 12.16
CA LEU A 202 17.64 14.26 11.58
C LEU A 202 17.35 13.98 10.11
N GLU A 203 16.09 14.09 9.68
CA GLU A 203 15.65 13.85 8.31
C GLU A 203 16.23 14.88 7.31
N GLY A 204 16.37 14.48 6.05
CA GLY A 204 16.95 15.32 5.00
C GLY A 204 18.47 15.19 4.86
N PRO A 205 19.14 16.14 4.17
CA PRO A 205 20.56 16.01 3.80
C PRO A 205 21.47 15.82 5.02
N LEU A 206 22.36 14.83 5.01
CA LEU A 206 23.32 14.59 6.09
C LEU A 206 24.63 15.34 5.79
N PRO A 207 25.01 16.38 6.54
CA PRO A 207 26.23 17.14 6.25
C PRO A 207 27.49 16.34 6.65
N PRO A 208 28.69 16.72 6.17
CA PRO A 208 29.94 16.02 6.45
C PRO A 208 30.28 15.85 7.94
N GLU A 209 29.85 16.80 8.77
CA GLU A 209 30.01 16.79 10.23
C GLU A 209 28.98 15.90 10.97
N GLY A 210 27.97 15.40 10.24
CA GLY A 210 26.87 14.62 10.78
C GLY A 210 25.70 15.44 11.32
N LYS A 211 24.63 14.76 11.70
CA LYS A 211 23.48 15.33 12.41
C LYS A 211 23.33 14.69 13.78
N GLU A 212 22.74 15.42 14.70
CA GLU A 212 22.45 14.95 16.04
C GLU A 212 21.06 15.41 16.49
N SER A 213 20.35 14.55 17.20
CA SER A 213 19.12 14.90 17.94
C SER A 213 19.14 14.23 19.32
N ARG A 214 18.38 14.78 20.27
CA ARG A 214 18.32 14.26 21.63
C ARG A 214 17.15 13.28 21.78
N VAL A 215 17.46 12.13 22.36
CA VAL A 215 16.47 11.09 22.68
C VAL A 215 16.30 11.06 24.19
N GLN A 216 15.05 11.17 24.65
CA GLN A 216 14.72 11.00 26.05
C GLN A 216 14.47 9.51 26.30
N LEU A 217 15.35 8.90 27.08
CA LEU A 217 15.34 7.48 27.40
C LEU A 217 14.69 7.28 28.77
N GLN A 218 13.89 6.23 28.85
CA GLN A 218 13.44 5.60 30.09
C GLN A 218 14.25 4.31 30.28
N PRO A 219 14.24 3.69 31.47
CA PRO A 219 14.88 2.39 31.64
C PRO A 219 14.32 1.35 30.67
N GLY A 220 15.21 0.65 29.97
CA GLY A 220 14.88 -0.47 29.10
C GLY A 220 15.75 -0.60 27.85
N THR A 221 15.50 -1.63 27.05
CA THR A 221 16.19 -1.87 25.78
C THR A 221 15.58 -1.04 24.66
N TYR A 222 16.36 -0.51 23.76
CA TYR A 222 15.88 0.28 22.63
C TYR A 222 16.56 -0.17 21.35
N ARG A 223 15.93 0.13 20.22
CA ARG A 223 16.50 -0.01 18.89
C ARG A 223 16.32 1.29 18.14
N ALA A 224 17.42 1.93 17.77
CA ALA A 224 17.40 3.03 16.82
C ALA A 224 17.70 2.48 15.42
N ARG A 225 16.81 2.74 14.47
CA ARG A 225 16.98 2.46 13.06
C ARG A 225 17.02 3.77 12.28
N VAL A 226 17.97 3.88 11.37
CA VAL A 226 18.03 4.96 10.40
C VAL A 226 18.06 4.37 9.00
N GLN A 227 17.18 4.90 8.15
CA GLN A 227 17.19 4.63 6.72
C GLN A 227 17.91 5.78 6.01
N LEU A 228 18.93 5.43 5.22
CA LEU A 228 19.77 6.37 4.48
C LEU A 228 19.67 6.08 2.99
N ALA A 229 19.45 7.11 2.18
CA ALA A 229 19.71 7.06 0.75
C ALA A 229 21.14 7.52 0.48
N ASN A 230 21.98 6.64 -0.07
CA ASN A 230 23.29 7.05 -0.57
C ASN A 230 23.16 7.54 -2.02
N ASP A 231 22.99 8.84 -2.21
CA ASP A 231 22.84 9.44 -3.54
C ASP A 231 24.19 9.64 -4.27
N ALA A 232 25.30 9.20 -3.67
CA ALA A 232 26.63 9.35 -4.25
C ALA A 232 26.99 8.23 -5.25
N PRO A 233 27.79 8.54 -6.29
CA PRO A 233 28.29 7.55 -7.26
C PRO A 233 29.43 6.67 -6.72
N TYR A 234 29.68 6.70 -5.42
CA TYR A 234 30.74 5.95 -4.74
C TYR A 234 30.23 5.47 -3.38
N PRO A 235 30.81 4.38 -2.84
CA PRO A 235 30.38 3.85 -1.55
C PRO A 235 30.71 4.81 -0.41
N GLN A 236 29.88 4.81 0.62
CA GLN A 236 30.06 5.64 1.80
C GLN A 236 29.97 4.82 3.08
N HIS A 237 30.84 5.10 4.05
CA HIS A 237 30.71 4.58 5.41
C HIS A 237 29.76 5.46 6.21
N ALA A 238 28.60 4.92 6.57
CA ALA A 238 27.69 5.54 7.51
C ALA A 238 27.89 4.98 8.91
N GLN A 239 27.69 5.82 9.92
CA GLN A 239 27.74 5.47 11.33
C GLN A 239 26.53 6.08 12.04
N LEU A 240 25.83 5.24 12.81
CA LEU A 240 24.80 5.67 13.75
C LEU A 240 25.32 5.40 15.16
N ALA A 241 25.21 6.40 16.05
CA ALA A 241 25.71 6.33 17.41
C ALA A 241 24.71 6.94 18.40
N LEU A 242 24.64 6.37 19.61
CA LEU A 242 23.91 6.93 20.74
C LEU A 242 24.80 6.83 21.99
N GLY A 243 25.38 7.95 22.39
CA GLY A 243 26.50 7.96 23.34
C GLY A 243 27.64 7.05 22.86
N ASP A 244 27.99 6.02 23.64
CA ASP A 244 29.11 5.12 23.34
C ASP A 244 28.75 3.96 22.40
N THR A 245 27.46 3.67 22.24
CA THR A 245 26.99 2.57 21.39
C THR A 245 26.91 3.05 19.95
N ARG A 246 27.54 2.33 19.01
CA ARG A 246 27.57 2.70 17.60
C ARG A 246 27.50 1.49 16.68
N THR A 247 26.93 1.70 15.51
CA THR A 247 26.90 0.75 14.39
C THR A 247 27.39 1.44 13.13
N THR A 248 28.01 0.69 12.22
CA THR A 248 28.54 1.23 10.96
C THR A 248 28.15 0.32 9.81
N ALA A 249 27.83 0.91 8.67
CA ALA A 249 27.55 0.17 7.44
C ALA A 249 28.21 0.86 6.25
N THR A 250 28.60 0.06 5.25
CA THR A 250 28.94 0.57 3.92
C THR A 250 27.66 0.69 3.12
N LEU A 251 27.35 1.90 2.68
CA LEU A 251 26.27 2.17 1.76
C LEU A 251 26.81 2.09 0.34
N GLU A 252 26.26 1.16 -0.44
CA GLU A 252 26.57 1.04 -1.85
C GLU A 252 26.09 2.27 -2.64
N PRO A 253 26.70 2.59 -3.79
CA PRO A 253 26.28 3.70 -4.63
C PRO A 253 24.80 3.59 -5.00
N PHE A 254 24.05 4.66 -4.75
CA PHE A 254 22.64 4.78 -5.12
C PHE A 254 21.74 3.67 -4.58
N ARG A 255 22.00 3.28 -3.33
CA ARG A 255 21.18 2.33 -2.59
C ARG A 255 20.64 2.99 -1.35
N VAL A 256 19.50 2.48 -0.93
CA VAL A 256 19.00 2.70 0.41
C VAL A 256 19.66 1.68 1.32
N GLY A 257 20.30 2.15 2.38
CA GLY A 257 20.84 1.30 3.42
C GLY A 257 20.19 1.58 4.76
N HIS A 258 20.25 0.58 5.63
CA HIS A 258 19.66 0.63 6.95
C HIS A 258 20.76 0.47 7.99
N LEU A 259 20.81 1.37 8.96
CA LEU A 259 21.64 1.22 10.15
C LEU A 259 20.72 0.99 11.33
N ALA A 260 20.98 -0.08 12.07
CA ALA A 260 20.29 -0.35 13.31
C ALA A 260 21.31 -0.50 14.44
N LEU A 261 21.08 0.19 15.55
CA LEU A 261 21.79 -0.04 16.80
C LEU A 261 20.79 -0.37 17.90
N SER A 262 21.11 -1.41 18.66
CA SER A 262 20.40 -1.76 19.88
C SER A 262 21.19 -1.23 21.08
N PHE A 263 20.51 -0.70 22.08
CA PHE A 263 21.14 -0.13 23.27
C PHE A 263 20.23 -0.29 24.48
N ASP A 264 20.82 -0.33 25.66
CA ASP A 264 20.07 -0.37 26.92
C ASP A 264 20.25 0.94 27.67
N ALA A 265 19.16 1.42 28.25
CA ALA A 265 19.16 2.50 29.23
C ALA A 265 18.84 1.90 30.60
N THR A 266 19.73 2.08 31.58
CA THR A 266 19.54 1.55 32.94
C THR A 266 18.77 2.51 33.84
N GLN A 267 18.72 3.79 33.46
CA GLN A 267 18.03 4.86 34.17
C GLN A 267 17.41 5.83 33.16
N SER A 268 16.45 6.66 33.58
CA SER A 268 15.95 7.71 32.71
C SER A 268 17.04 8.77 32.48
N GLU A 269 17.36 9.02 31.22
CA GLU A 269 18.39 9.96 30.82
C GLU A 269 18.12 10.53 29.43
N THR A 270 18.83 11.59 29.03
CA THR A 270 18.77 12.11 27.66
C THR A 270 20.12 11.90 27.00
N ARG A 271 20.14 11.18 25.87
CA ARG A 271 21.38 10.90 25.11
C ARG A 271 21.32 11.49 23.69
N PRO A 272 22.46 11.95 23.14
CA PRO A 272 22.54 12.40 21.76
C PRO A 272 22.58 11.20 20.80
N LEU A 273 21.60 11.13 19.89
CA LEU A 273 21.60 10.23 18.74
C LEU A 273 22.27 10.94 17.58
N ARG A 274 23.46 10.47 17.21
CA ARG A 274 24.32 11.06 16.21
C ARG A 274 24.41 10.16 15.00
N LEU A 275 24.36 10.77 13.82
CA LEU A 275 24.48 10.10 12.54
C LEU A 275 25.54 10.80 11.69
N GLU A 276 26.47 10.04 11.15
CA GLU A 276 27.54 10.52 10.26
C GLU A 276 27.64 9.65 9.02
N ALA A 277 28.14 10.22 7.93
CA ALA A 277 28.58 9.45 6.78
C ALA A 277 29.82 10.06 6.12
N ARG A 278 30.73 9.20 5.68
CA ARG A 278 32.01 9.58 5.07
C ARG A 278 32.26 8.77 3.80
N ALA A 279 32.80 9.41 2.77
CA ALA A 279 33.18 8.73 1.54
C ALA A 279 34.32 7.74 1.79
N LEU A 280 34.19 6.52 1.23
CA LEU A 280 35.26 5.51 1.27
C LEU A 280 36.42 5.88 0.36
N HIS A 281 36.11 6.38 -0.84
CA HIS A 281 37.03 6.97 -1.80
C HIS A 281 36.38 8.24 -2.32
N ARG A 282 37.10 9.37 -2.28
CA ARG A 282 36.59 10.67 -2.72
C ARG A 282 37.12 10.97 -4.13
N PRO A 283 36.35 10.73 -5.20
CA PRO A 283 36.72 11.24 -6.52
C PRO A 283 36.73 12.79 -6.50
N PRO A 284 37.65 13.45 -7.23
CA PRO A 284 37.69 14.91 -7.28
C PRO A 284 36.37 15.49 -7.79
N GLY A 285 35.78 16.43 -7.06
CA GLY A 285 34.61 17.20 -7.51
C GLY A 285 33.23 16.63 -7.19
N ALA A 286 33.12 15.48 -6.51
CA ALA A 286 31.82 14.93 -6.12
C ALA A 286 31.59 15.08 -4.60
N THR A 287 30.59 15.87 -4.23
CA THR A 287 30.09 15.98 -2.85
C THR A 287 28.58 15.75 -2.86
N VAL A 288 28.16 14.50 -3.04
CA VAL A 288 26.80 14.11 -2.70
C VAL A 288 26.86 13.48 -1.33
N ALA A 289 26.22 14.12 -0.36
CA ALA A 289 26.08 13.59 0.98
C ALA A 289 24.81 12.73 1.04
N PRO A 290 24.78 11.65 1.81
CA PRO A 290 23.62 10.79 1.87
C PRO A 290 22.47 11.53 2.55
N ARG A 291 21.25 11.11 2.25
CA ARG A 291 20.04 11.71 2.81
C ARG A 291 19.43 10.77 3.83
N VAL A 292 19.08 11.30 4.97
CA VAL A 292 18.31 10.57 5.99
C VAL A 292 16.86 10.55 5.53
N LEU A 293 16.36 9.36 5.23
CA LEU A 293 14.97 9.15 4.80
C LEU A 293 14.02 9.06 5.98
N GLN A 294 14.46 8.35 7.02
CA GLN A 294 13.64 8.08 8.20
C GLN A 294 14.54 7.78 9.39
N VAL A 295 14.17 8.28 10.56
CA VAL A 295 14.75 7.87 11.84
C VAL A 295 13.65 7.30 12.73
N GLU A 296 13.87 6.09 13.21
CA GLU A 296 12.95 5.37 14.07
C GLU A 296 13.71 4.99 15.34
N VAL A 297 13.23 5.41 16.51
CA VAL A 297 13.74 4.93 17.80
C VAL A 297 12.61 4.19 18.50
N LEU A 298 12.74 2.88 18.56
CA LEU A 298 11.78 1.97 19.18
C LEU A 298 12.25 1.61 20.58
N GLY A 299 11.39 1.79 21.57
CA GLY A 299 11.58 1.28 22.92
C GLY A 299 10.90 2.12 24.01
N PRO A 300 10.98 1.69 25.28
CA PRO A 300 11.71 0.50 25.72
C PRO A 300 11.06 -0.81 25.19
N LEU A 301 11.89 -1.76 24.75
CA LEU A 301 11.59 -3.05 24.14
C LEU A 301 11.71 -4.20 25.17
N ARG A 302 12.46 -3.95 26.24
CA ARG A 302 12.50 -4.71 27.50
C ARG A 302 12.48 -3.71 28.63
N ALA A 303 11.67 -3.92 29.66
CA ALA A 303 11.96 -3.43 31.00
C ALA A 303 12.28 -4.67 31.83
N GLU A 304 13.54 -5.13 31.81
CA GLU A 304 14.01 -6.28 32.61
C GLU A 304 14.92 -5.71 33.72
N VAL A 305 14.59 -5.84 35.01
CA VAL A 305 14.96 -6.99 35.86
C VAL A 305 15.23 -8.27 35.06
N ASP A 306 16.51 -8.63 34.99
CA ASP A 306 17.13 -9.78 34.29
C ASP A 306 17.42 -10.91 35.32
N PRO A 307 17.81 -12.17 34.99
CA PRO A 307 17.86 -12.85 33.68
C PRO A 307 17.20 -14.23 33.65
N GLY A 308 16.65 -14.61 32.49
CA GLY A 308 16.29 -15.99 32.18
C GLY A 308 15.44 -16.12 30.93
N ASP A 309 16.11 -16.40 29.81
CA ASP A 309 15.61 -16.78 28.49
C ASP A 309 15.17 -15.66 27.51
N ASP A 310 15.92 -15.63 26.40
CA ASP A 310 15.75 -15.05 25.06
C ASP A 310 14.60 -14.06 24.79
N LEU A 311 14.95 -12.95 24.11
CA LEU A 311 14.03 -12.12 23.32
C LEU A 311 13.47 -12.91 22.13
N ALA A 312 12.69 -13.94 22.41
CA ALA A 312 11.77 -14.49 21.45
C ALA A 312 10.60 -13.50 21.37
N TYR A 313 10.61 -12.64 20.36
CA TYR A 313 9.35 -12.08 19.88
C TYR A 313 8.40 -13.27 19.65
N ARG A 314 7.18 -13.20 20.19
CA ARG A 314 6.22 -14.28 19.96
C ARG A 314 5.41 -13.93 18.73
N VAL A 315 5.38 -14.85 17.77
CA VAL A 315 4.37 -14.84 16.73
C VAL A 315 3.05 -15.23 17.39
N ARG A 316 2.10 -14.28 17.47
CA ARG A 316 0.76 -14.54 17.98
C ARG A 316 -0.20 -14.67 16.81
N ARG A 317 -0.93 -15.78 16.78
CA ARG A 317 -2.10 -15.94 15.92
C ARG A 317 -3.18 -14.93 16.28
N LEU A 318 -3.76 -14.30 15.28
CA LEU A 318 -4.95 -13.49 15.48
C LEU A 318 -6.12 -14.38 15.89
N SER A 319 -6.92 -13.89 16.83
CA SER A 319 -8.19 -14.51 17.22
C SER A 319 -9.20 -14.47 16.07
N GLY A 320 -10.24 -15.30 16.14
CA GLY A 320 -11.32 -15.29 15.14
C GLY A 320 -11.91 -13.90 14.90
N TYR A 321 -12.14 -13.10 15.95
CA TYR A 321 -12.71 -11.75 15.81
C TYR A 321 -11.73 -10.74 15.19
N GLU A 322 -10.44 -10.84 15.53
CA GLU A 322 -9.40 -10.04 14.87
C GLU A 322 -9.30 -10.42 13.39
N MET A 323 -9.41 -11.71 13.06
CA MET A 323 -9.45 -12.19 11.68
C MET A 323 -10.68 -11.71 10.92
N ALA A 324 -11.88 -11.76 11.52
CA ALA A 324 -13.10 -11.21 10.93
C ALA A 324 -12.97 -9.72 10.63
N SER A 325 -12.43 -8.96 11.58
CA SER A 325 -12.14 -7.53 11.40
C SER A 325 -11.12 -7.30 10.27
N ARG A 326 -10.01 -8.05 10.26
CA ARG A 326 -8.96 -7.89 9.25
C ARG A 326 -9.45 -8.26 7.83
N LEU A 327 -10.19 -9.36 7.69
CA LEU A 327 -10.84 -9.76 6.43
C LEU A 327 -11.83 -8.70 5.93
N SER A 328 -12.73 -8.24 6.80
CA SER A 328 -13.80 -7.31 6.41
C SER A 328 -13.28 -5.94 6.00
N TYR A 329 -12.29 -5.40 6.71
CA TYR A 329 -11.68 -4.13 6.30
C TYR A 329 -10.74 -4.26 5.10
N PHE A 330 -10.21 -5.44 4.80
CA PHE A 330 -9.47 -5.65 3.57
C PHE A 330 -10.40 -5.80 2.35
N ILE A 331 -11.43 -6.65 2.45
CA ILE A 331 -12.27 -7.02 1.30
C ILE A 331 -13.47 -6.08 1.13
N TRP A 332 -14.02 -5.49 2.20
CA TRP A 332 -15.24 -4.67 2.16
C TRP A 332 -15.05 -3.22 2.61
N HIS A 333 -13.88 -2.88 3.18
CA HIS A 333 -13.61 -1.59 3.83
C HIS A 333 -14.69 -1.19 4.84
N SER A 334 -15.22 -2.18 5.55
CA SER A 334 -16.36 -2.00 6.45
C SER A 334 -16.35 -3.10 7.51
N ALA A 335 -17.18 -2.95 8.54
CA ALA A 335 -17.32 -3.94 9.59
C ALA A 335 -17.76 -5.33 9.06
N PRO A 336 -17.36 -6.42 9.75
CA PRO A 336 -17.83 -7.77 9.45
C PRO A 336 -19.35 -7.87 9.58
N ASP A 337 -19.96 -8.70 8.72
CA ASP A 337 -21.37 -9.05 8.84
C ASP A 337 -21.59 -10.09 9.96
N ALA A 338 -22.85 -10.40 10.25
CA ALA A 338 -23.19 -11.32 11.33
C ALA A 338 -22.57 -12.71 11.08
N ALA A 339 -22.70 -13.23 9.85
CA ALA A 339 -22.13 -14.51 9.46
C ALA A 339 -20.61 -14.60 9.68
N LEU A 340 -19.85 -13.54 9.39
CA LEU A 340 -18.40 -13.54 9.62
C LEU A 340 -18.04 -13.44 11.12
N LEU A 341 -18.87 -12.76 11.93
CA LEU A 341 -18.71 -12.71 13.38
C LEU A 341 -19.11 -14.03 14.05
N ASP A 342 -20.11 -14.73 13.53
CA ASP A 342 -20.52 -16.07 13.98
C ASP A 342 -19.42 -17.09 13.63
N ALA A 343 -18.88 -17.06 12.40
CA ALA A 343 -17.74 -17.88 12.00
C ALA A 343 -16.49 -17.63 12.87
N ALA A 344 -16.30 -16.38 13.33
CA ALA A 344 -15.25 -16.05 14.29
C ALA A 344 -15.52 -16.67 15.68
N ALA A 345 -16.76 -16.66 16.14
CA ALA A 345 -17.16 -17.26 17.42
C ALA A 345 -17.00 -18.78 17.42
N ASP A 346 -17.30 -19.42 16.30
CA ASP A 346 -17.25 -20.87 16.11
C ASP A 346 -15.84 -21.41 15.78
N GLY A 347 -14.84 -20.52 15.69
CA GLY A 347 -13.44 -20.88 15.43
C GLY A 347 -13.15 -21.23 13.96
N GLU A 348 -14.10 -21.03 13.05
CA GLU A 348 -13.94 -21.39 11.64
C GLU A 348 -12.81 -20.59 10.96
N LEU A 349 -12.63 -19.33 11.38
CA LEU A 349 -11.62 -18.41 10.85
C LEU A 349 -10.18 -18.72 11.32
N GLU A 350 -9.97 -19.75 12.14
CA GLU A 350 -8.63 -20.17 12.57
C GLU A 350 -7.95 -21.08 11.53
N SER A 351 -8.76 -21.74 10.69
CA SER A 351 -8.30 -22.67 9.66
C SER A 351 -8.10 -21.99 8.30
N ALA A 352 -7.13 -22.45 7.50
CA ALA A 352 -6.93 -21.93 6.15
C ALA A 352 -8.17 -22.18 5.25
N ALA A 353 -8.83 -23.32 5.40
CA ALA A 353 -10.04 -23.66 4.64
C ALA A 353 -11.22 -22.73 4.98
N GLY A 354 -11.44 -22.45 6.27
CA GLY A 354 -12.47 -21.51 6.71
C GLY A 354 -12.19 -20.08 6.24
N LEU A 355 -10.93 -19.63 6.31
CA LEU A 355 -10.52 -18.32 5.77
C LEU A 355 -10.74 -18.23 4.25
N GLN A 356 -10.39 -19.26 3.49
CA GLN A 356 -10.64 -19.32 2.05
C GLN A 356 -12.14 -19.26 1.73
N ALA A 357 -12.98 -20.03 2.45
CA ALA A 357 -14.42 -20.03 2.27
C ALA A 357 -15.03 -18.65 2.59
N ALA A 358 -14.64 -18.05 3.71
CA ALA A 358 -15.07 -16.72 4.11
C ALA A 358 -14.65 -15.65 3.08
N ALA A 359 -13.39 -15.65 2.64
CA ALA A 359 -12.89 -14.69 1.67
C ALA A 359 -13.61 -14.80 0.31
N ARG A 360 -13.83 -16.02 -0.20
CA ARG A 360 -14.55 -16.23 -1.46
C ARG A 360 -16.01 -15.78 -1.37
N ARG A 361 -16.69 -16.06 -0.24
CA ARG A 361 -18.04 -15.55 0.02
C ARG A 361 -18.05 -14.02 0.01
N MET A 362 -17.08 -13.39 0.67
CA MET A 362 -17.00 -11.94 0.77
C MET A 362 -16.67 -11.28 -0.57
N LEU A 363 -15.81 -11.89 -1.39
CA LEU A 363 -15.48 -11.40 -2.74
C LEU A 363 -16.68 -11.48 -3.70
N ALA A 364 -17.65 -12.36 -3.44
CA ALA A 364 -18.90 -12.43 -4.20
C ALA A 364 -19.93 -11.36 -3.79
N ASP A 365 -19.74 -10.70 -2.64
CA ASP A 365 -20.63 -9.64 -2.15
C ASP A 365 -20.38 -8.30 -2.89
N PRO A 366 -21.42 -7.51 -3.23
CA PRO A 366 -21.27 -6.20 -3.87
C PRO A 366 -20.32 -5.23 -3.13
N LYS A 367 -20.16 -5.37 -1.80
CA LYS A 367 -19.20 -4.59 -1.02
C LYS A 367 -17.77 -4.79 -1.47
N ALA A 368 -17.41 -5.96 -2.00
CA ALA A 368 -16.07 -6.21 -2.53
C ALA A 368 -15.76 -5.35 -3.75
N ARG A 369 -16.72 -5.22 -4.68
CA ARG A 369 -16.58 -4.32 -5.83
C ARG A 369 -16.48 -2.86 -5.39
N ARG A 370 -17.23 -2.45 -4.36
CA ARG A 370 -17.15 -1.10 -3.78
C ARG A 370 -15.76 -0.83 -3.20
N ALA A 371 -15.23 -1.74 -2.36
CA ALA A 371 -13.91 -1.61 -1.74
C ALA A 371 -12.77 -1.63 -2.76
N PHE A 372 -12.89 -2.49 -3.78
CA PHE A 372 -11.92 -2.56 -4.87
C PHE A 372 -11.74 -1.23 -5.61
N LYS A 373 -12.80 -0.42 -5.79
CA LYS A 373 -12.66 0.93 -6.37
C LYS A 373 -11.78 1.84 -5.53
N SER A 374 -11.89 1.77 -4.20
CA SER A 374 -11.02 2.54 -3.29
C SER A 374 -9.57 2.06 -3.37
N TYR A 375 -9.35 0.73 -3.41
CA TYR A 375 -8.01 0.18 -3.65
C TYR A 375 -7.41 0.69 -4.96
N LEU A 376 -8.16 0.65 -6.08
CA LEU A 376 -7.69 1.16 -7.38
C LEU A 376 -7.36 2.64 -7.33
N ALA A 377 -8.22 3.45 -6.71
CA ALA A 377 -8.01 4.88 -6.60
C ALA A 377 -6.73 5.22 -5.81
N GLU A 378 -6.40 4.44 -4.79
CA GLU A 378 -5.16 4.60 -4.03
C GLU A 378 -3.93 4.05 -4.76
N TRP A 379 -3.99 2.80 -5.24
CA TRP A 379 -2.91 2.15 -5.96
C TRP A 379 -2.47 2.97 -7.19
N LEU A 380 -3.43 3.48 -7.96
CA LEU A 380 -3.18 4.26 -9.17
C LEU A 380 -3.12 5.77 -8.90
N HIS A 381 -3.27 6.20 -7.65
CA HIS A 381 -3.25 7.61 -7.24
C HIS A 381 -4.23 8.49 -8.05
N LEU A 382 -5.46 8.00 -8.27
CA LEU A 382 -6.45 8.66 -9.13
C LEU A 382 -7.10 9.87 -8.47
N ASP A 383 -6.91 10.07 -7.16
CA ASP A 383 -7.45 11.22 -6.45
C ASP A 383 -6.86 12.55 -6.92
N VAL A 384 -5.65 12.55 -7.50
CA VAL A 384 -5.06 13.73 -8.15
C VAL A 384 -5.98 14.32 -9.22
N LEU A 385 -6.78 13.48 -9.91
CA LEU A 385 -7.69 13.89 -10.96
C LEU A 385 -8.79 14.85 -10.48
N THR A 386 -9.09 14.86 -9.18
CA THR A 386 -10.06 15.81 -8.58
C THR A 386 -9.58 17.26 -8.61
N THR A 387 -8.27 17.47 -8.80
CA THR A 387 -7.63 18.80 -8.80
C THR A 387 -6.95 19.14 -10.12
N VAL A 388 -7.04 18.25 -11.11
CA VAL A 388 -6.43 18.47 -12.41
C VAL A 388 -7.25 19.48 -13.20
N GLU A 389 -6.60 20.57 -13.59
CA GLU A 389 -7.12 21.55 -14.53
C GLU A 389 -6.25 21.58 -15.79
N ARG A 390 -6.85 22.02 -16.89
CA ARG A 390 -6.19 22.22 -18.18
C ARG A 390 -6.62 23.55 -18.77
N SER A 391 -5.72 24.18 -19.53
CA SER A 391 -6.06 25.39 -20.29
C SER A 391 -7.26 25.14 -21.21
N PRO A 392 -8.38 25.87 -21.06
CA PRO A 392 -9.53 25.75 -21.96
C PRO A 392 -9.21 26.18 -23.39
N GLU A 393 -8.19 27.01 -23.59
CA GLU A 393 -7.72 27.43 -24.92
C GLU A 393 -7.00 26.29 -25.64
N THR A 394 -6.20 25.51 -24.91
CA THR A 394 -5.43 24.39 -25.46
C THR A 394 -6.27 23.11 -25.55
N PHE A 395 -7.13 22.87 -24.56
CA PHE A 395 -7.91 21.65 -24.40
C PHE A 395 -9.41 21.95 -24.20
N PRO A 396 -10.12 22.48 -25.22
CA PRO A 396 -11.51 22.92 -25.09
C PRO A 396 -12.49 21.79 -24.73
N ASP A 397 -12.15 20.55 -25.07
CA ASP A 397 -12.97 19.37 -24.79
C ASP A 397 -12.70 18.75 -23.40
N PHE A 398 -11.68 19.24 -22.68
CA PHE A 398 -11.31 18.70 -21.37
C PHE A 398 -12.19 19.31 -20.28
N SER A 399 -12.91 18.46 -19.55
CA SER A 399 -13.91 18.89 -18.57
C SER A 399 -13.98 17.95 -17.38
N ALA A 400 -14.52 18.43 -16.25
CA ALA A 400 -14.76 17.58 -15.08
C ALA A 400 -15.64 16.35 -15.41
N HIS A 401 -16.59 16.48 -16.33
CA HIS A 401 -17.40 15.37 -16.81
C HIS A 401 -16.59 14.35 -17.61
N LEU A 402 -15.60 14.77 -18.41
CA LEU A 402 -14.71 13.85 -19.09
C LEU A 402 -13.80 13.10 -18.10
N ILE A 403 -13.28 13.80 -17.09
CA ILE A 403 -12.49 13.18 -16.01
C ILE A 403 -13.32 12.11 -15.28
N ASP A 404 -14.60 12.38 -15.00
CA ASP A 404 -15.49 11.38 -14.40
C ASP A 404 -15.65 10.13 -15.28
N ASP A 405 -15.79 10.31 -16.60
CA ASP A 405 -15.86 9.17 -17.53
C ASP A 405 -14.55 8.38 -17.59
N MET A 406 -13.40 9.06 -17.60
CA MET A 406 -12.09 8.41 -17.57
C MET A 406 -11.87 7.62 -16.27
N ARG A 407 -12.37 8.11 -15.14
CA ARG A 407 -12.32 7.38 -13.87
C ARG A 407 -13.20 6.13 -13.93
N ARG A 408 -14.42 6.27 -14.45
CA ARG A 408 -15.36 5.15 -14.65
C ARG A 408 -14.80 4.10 -15.61
N GLU A 409 -14.05 4.50 -16.64
CA GLU A 409 -13.33 3.59 -17.55
C GLU A 409 -12.43 2.64 -16.75
N ILE A 410 -11.48 3.17 -15.96
CA ILE A 410 -10.57 2.36 -15.14
C ILE A 410 -11.34 1.48 -14.17
N GLU A 411 -12.35 2.04 -13.48
CA GLU A 411 -13.12 1.30 -12.48
C GLU A 411 -13.84 0.09 -13.09
N HIS A 412 -14.57 0.27 -14.19
CA HIS A 412 -15.30 -0.83 -14.83
C HIS A 412 -14.35 -1.83 -15.49
N PHE A 413 -13.30 -1.33 -16.16
CA PHE A 413 -12.29 -2.17 -16.79
C PHE A 413 -11.62 -3.12 -15.79
N ALA A 414 -11.10 -2.58 -14.70
CA ALA A 414 -10.40 -3.38 -13.69
C ALA A 414 -11.38 -4.27 -12.91
N GLN A 415 -12.62 -3.84 -12.68
CA GLN A 415 -13.64 -4.69 -12.05
C GLN A 415 -14.01 -5.89 -12.91
N ALA A 416 -14.12 -5.70 -14.22
CA ALA A 416 -14.41 -6.80 -15.13
C ALA A 416 -13.29 -7.87 -15.07
N ILE A 417 -12.03 -7.45 -15.05
CA ILE A 417 -10.90 -8.38 -14.91
C ILE A 417 -10.91 -9.07 -13.53
N ALA A 418 -11.15 -8.32 -12.45
CA ALA A 418 -11.09 -8.83 -11.09
C ALA A 418 -12.25 -9.78 -10.71
N PHE A 419 -13.46 -9.55 -11.24
CA PHE A 419 -14.68 -10.19 -10.77
C PHE A 419 -15.52 -10.85 -11.86
N ASP A 420 -15.39 -10.48 -13.13
CA ASP A 420 -16.22 -11.02 -14.22
C ASP A 420 -15.49 -12.18 -14.90
N GLY A 421 -15.32 -13.26 -14.13
CA GLY A 421 -14.56 -14.45 -14.50
C GLY A 421 -13.35 -14.68 -13.61
N ALA A 422 -12.54 -15.68 -13.94
CA ALA A 422 -11.27 -15.96 -13.28
C ALA A 422 -10.12 -15.62 -14.24
N ALA A 423 -10.13 -14.41 -14.80
CA ALA A 423 -9.06 -13.94 -15.67
C ALA A 423 -7.76 -13.78 -14.86
N ASP A 424 -6.63 -14.04 -15.50
CA ASP A 424 -5.32 -13.68 -14.94
C ASP A 424 -5.30 -12.17 -14.67
N TRP A 425 -4.94 -11.78 -13.44
CA TRP A 425 -4.90 -10.38 -13.04
C TRP A 425 -3.92 -9.53 -13.87
N LEU A 426 -2.83 -10.12 -14.39
CA LEU A 426 -1.87 -9.41 -15.25
C LEU A 426 -2.46 -8.97 -16.61
N THR A 427 -3.60 -9.53 -17.00
CA THR A 427 -4.40 -9.07 -18.16
C THR A 427 -4.72 -7.57 -18.07
N VAL A 428 -4.67 -6.96 -16.88
CA VAL A 428 -4.83 -5.51 -16.70
C VAL A 428 -3.85 -4.69 -17.56
N PHE A 429 -2.69 -5.24 -17.92
CA PHE A 429 -1.67 -4.55 -18.70
C PHE A 429 -1.86 -4.61 -20.21
N ASP A 430 -2.46 -5.67 -20.75
CA ASP A 430 -2.52 -5.92 -22.21
C ASP A 430 -3.93 -6.17 -22.78
N ALA A 431 -4.96 -6.18 -21.93
CA ALA A 431 -6.34 -6.42 -22.32
C ALA A 431 -6.78 -5.61 -23.54
N ARG A 432 -7.49 -6.28 -24.45
CA ARG A 432 -8.01 -5.69 -25.71
C ARG A 432 -9.45 -5.20 -25.61
N PHE A 433 -9.88 -4.79 -24.42
CA PHE A 433 -11.19 -4.18 -24.21
C PHE A 433 -11.12 -3.02 -23.21
N SER A 434 -12.19 -2.22 -23.14
CA SER A 434 -12.42 -1.18 -22.14
C SER A 434 -13.92 -0.95 -21.94
N PHE A 435 -14.31 0.07 -21.17
CA PHE A 435 -15.70 0.50 -21.01
C PHE A 435 -15.81 1.99 -21.35
N LEU A 436 -16.64 2.33 -22.33
CA LEU A 436 -16.70 3.68 -22.87
C LEU A 436 -18.11 4.26 -22.72
N THR A 437 -18.19 5.44 -22.12
CA THR A 437 -19.39 6.28 -22.27
C THR A 437 -19.43 6.85 -23.70
N PRO A 438 -20.58 7.35 -24.17
CA PRO A 438 -20.65 7.99 -25.49
C PRO A 438 -19.73 9.22 -25.61
N ARG A 439 -19.57 9.98 -24.51
CA ARG A 439 -18.66 11.13 -24.45
C ARG A 439 -17.20 10.69 -24.55
N LEU A 440 -16.81 9.66 -23.80
CA LEU A 440 -15.44 9.14 -23.84
C LEU A 440 -15.09 8.48 -25.19
N ALA A 441 -16.02 7.72 -25.78
CA ALA A 441 -15.84 7.14 -27.11
C ALA A 441 -15.61 8.23 -28.17
N THR A 442 -16.43 9.29 -28.14
CA THR A 442 -16.24 10.47 -29.00
C THR A 442 -14.88 11.11 -28.77
N TYR A 443 -14.46 11.27 -27.51
CA TYR A 443 -13.16 11.84 -27.15
C TYR A 443 -11.98 11.01 -27.66
N TYR A 444 -12.13 9.68 -27.70
CA TYR A 444 -11.14 8.75 -28.22
C TYR A 444 -11.21 8.55 -29.74
N GLY A 445 -12.20 9.16 -30.41
CA GLY A 445 -12.36 9.06 -31.86
C GLY A 445 -12.88 7.70 -32.34
N VAL A 446 -13.67 7.00 -31.51
CA VAL A 446 -14.26 5.70 -31.83
C VAL A 446 -15.79 5.73 -31.76
N ALA A 447 -16.44 4.73 -32.36
CA ALA A 447 -17.89 4.59 -32.30
C ALA A 447 -18.33 4.31 -30.86
N ALA A 448 -19.33 5.06 -30.38
CA ALA A 448 -19.90 4.82 -29.06
C ALA A 448 -20.58 3.44 -29.00
N PRO A 449 -20.38 2.67 -27.92
CA PRO A 449 -21.15 1.44 -27.71
C PRO A 449 -22.63 1.77 -27.49
N SER A 450 -23.51 0.84 -27.84
CA SER A 450 -24.94 0.97 -27.59
C SER A 450 -25.29 0.96 -26.10
N ASP A 451 -24.45 0.30 -25.30
CA ASP A 451 -24.56 0.21 -23.84
C ASP A 451 -23.17 0.43 -23.19
N PRO A 452 -22.96 1.52 -22.43
CA PRO A 452 -21.71 1.78 -21.71
C PRO A 452 -21.35 0.74 -20.65
N ALA A 453 -22.29 -0.13 -20.24
CA ALA A 453 -22.05 -1.22 -19.31
C ALA A 453 -21.50 -2.48 -20.00
N GLN A 454 -21.40 -2.51 -21.34
CA GLN A 454 -20.82 -3.63 -22.07
C GLN A 454 -19.34 -3.37 -22.42
N PRO A 455 -18.49 -4.41 -22.43
CA PRO A 455 -17.11 -4.28 -22.88
C PRO A 455 -17.02 -3.79 -24.33
N TYR A 456 -16.24 -2.75 -24.56
CA TYR A 456 -15.86 -2.26 -25.88
C TYR A 456 -14.56 -2.95 -26.31
N ALA A 457 -14.59 -3.73 -27.40
CA ALA A 457 -13.40 -4.39 -27.93
C ALA A 457 -12.55 -3.46 -28.80
N TRP A 458 -11.26 -3.35 -28.51
CA TRP A 458 -10.31 -2.58 -29.30
C TRP A 458 -9.92 -3.34 -30.57
N ALA A 459 -9.99 -2.66 -31.73
CA ALA A 459 -9.47 -3.22 -32.98
C ALA A 459 -7.95 -3.51 -32.87
N PRO A 460 -7.40 -4.51 -33.60
CA PRO A 460 -5.99 -4.90 -33.53
C PRO A 460 -4.99 -3.74 -33.64
N GLU A 461 -5.26 -2.78 -34.51
CA GLU A 461 -4.46 -1.59 -34.81
C GLU A 461 -4.68 -0.41 -33.83
N SER A 462 -5.64 -0.53 -32.91
CA SER A 462 -5.89 0.50 -31.91
C SER A 462 -4.63 0.78 -31.08
N PRO A 463 -4.25 2.05 -30.85
CA PRO A 463 -3.18 2.39 -29.93
C PRO A 463 -3.59 2.16 -28.47
N ARG A 464 -4.88 1.88 -28.21
CA ARG A 464 -5.44 1.61 -26.88
C ARG A 464 -5.59 0.12 -26.61
N GLY A 465 -5.29 -0.26 -25.39
CA GLY A 465 -5.32 -1.60 -24.81
C GLY A 465 -4.61 -1.58 -23.46
N GLY A 466 -5.18 -2.26 -22.47
CA GLY A 466 -4.66 -2.27 -21.10
C GLY A 466 -4.69 -0.92 -20.37
N LEU A 467 -4.29 -0.95 -19.11
CA LEU A 467 -4.36 0.17 -18.18
C LEU A 467 -3.49 1.37 -18.58
N LEU A 468 -2.33 1.12 -19.20
CA LEU A 468 -1.35 2.15 -19.59
C LEU A 468 -1.85 3.13 -20.66
N THR A 469 -2.95 2.80 -21.33
CA THR A 469 -3.52 3.60 -22.43
C THR A 469 -4.81 4.32 -22.05
N GLN A 470 -5.25 4.23 -20.79
CA GLN A 470 -6.49 4.83 -20.31
C GLN A 470 -6.29 6.29 -19.90
N GLY A 471 -7.28 7.13 -20.22
CA GLY A 471 -7.18 8.58 -20.11
C GLY A 471 -6.91 9.07 -18.69
N ALA A 472 -7.48 8.42 -17.67
CA ALA A 472 -7.30 8.79 -16.28
C ALA A 472 -5.83 8.63 -15.82
N LEU A 473 -5.19 7.49 -16.12
CA LEU A 473 -3.78 7.26 -15.77
C LEU A 473 -2.86 8.20 -16.57
N LEU A 474 -3.11 8.33 -17.87
CA LEU A 474 -2.33 9.20 -18.75
C LEU A 474 -2.41 10.67 -18.34
N THR A 475 -3.55 11.11 -17.80
CA THR A 475 -3.77 12.47 -17.28
C THR A 475 -3.15 12.66 -15.90
N ALA A 476 -3.24 11.66 -15.02
CA ALA A 476 -2.68 11.70 -13.67
C ALA A 476 -1.15 11.78 -13.64
N THR A 477 -0.49 11.37 -14.72
CA THR A 477 0.97 11.24 -14.82
C THR A 477 1.65 12.36 -15.61
N THR A 478 1.04 13.55 -15.69
CA THR A 478 1.55 14.68 -16.48
C THR A 478 1.97 15.90 -15.63
N SER A 479 2.41 16.98 -16.29
CA SER A 479 2.71 18.26 -15.66
C SER A 479 1.82 19.34 -16.26
N ASN A 480 0.66 19.59 -15.63
CA ASN A 480 -0.36 20.52 -16.11
C ASN A 480 -0.67 20.26 -17.59
N ASP A 481 -0.57 21.28 -18.44
CA ASP A 481 -0.90 21.24 -19.86
C ASP A 481 0.10 20.47 -20.74
N THR A 482 1.20 19.98 -20.18
CA THR A 482 2.26 19.27 -20.92
C THR A 482 2.43 17.83 -20.49
N THR A 483 2.85 16.96 -21.41
CA THR A 483 3.22 15.59 -21.08
C THR A 483 4.48 15.54 -20.20
N SER A 484 4.72 14.38 -19.55
CA SER A 484 5.93 14.18 -18.75
C SER A 484 6.40 12.72 -18.83
N PRO A 485 7.35 12.39 -19.71
CA PRO A 485 7.97 11.06 -19.76
C PRO A 485 8.54 10.66 -18.40
N VAL A 486 9.15 11.61 -17.68
CA VAL A 486 9.72 11.38 -16.34
C VAL A 486 8.65 10.87 -15.36
N LYS A 487 7.53 11.58 -15.21
CA LYS A 487 6.45 11.19 -14.28
C LYS A 487 5.78 9.88 -14.69
N ARG A 488 5.57 9.68 -15.98
CA ARG A 488 5.04 8.43 -16.55
C ARG A 488 5.94 7.24 -16.26
N GLY A 489 7.25 7.39 -16.45
CA GLY A 489 8.24 6.35 -16.14
C GLY A 489 8.36 6.07 -14.65
N ILE A 490 8.33 7.11 -13.81
CA ILE A 490 8.29 6.95 -12.34
C ILE A 490 7.05 6.15 -11.94
N PHE A 491 5.89 6.50 -12.49
CA PHE A 491 4.64 5.81 -12.18
C PHE A 491 4.73 4.31 -12.50
N VAL A 492 5.21 3.93 -13.69
CA VAL A 492 5.39 2.52 -14.05
C VAL A 492 6.38 1.82 -13.10
N ARG A 493 7.54 2.43 -12.81
CA ARG A 493 8.53 1.82 -11.90
C ARG A 493 7.98 1.62 -10.49
N GLU A 494 7.33 2.62 -9.93
CA GLU A 494 6.88 2.56 -8.54
C GLU A 494 5.59 1.76 -8.37
N ARG A 495 4.65 1.85 -9.33
CA ARG A 495 3.31 1.23 -9.20
C ARG A 495 3.21 -0.15 -9.82
N PHE A 496 4.02 -0.44 -10.83
CA PHE A 496 3.95 -1.70 -11.57
C PHE A 496 5.23 -2.54 -11.47
N LEU A 497 6.36 -1.98 -11.04
CA LEU A 497 7.60 -2.74 -10.81
C LEU A 497 8.08 -2.69 -9.35
N CYS A 498 7.42 -1.91 -8.50
CA CYS A 498 7.75 -1.72 -7.07
C CYS A 498 9.20 -1.27 -6.84
N GLU A 499 9.75 -0.54 -7.82
CA GLU A 499 11.09 0.01 -7.79
C GLU A 499 11.05 1.49 -7.40
N SER A 500 11.48 1.80 -6.17
CA SER A 500 11.58 3.19 -5.72
C SER A 500 12.46 4.04 -6.65
N VAL A 501 11.96 5.22 -7.00
CA VAL A 501 12.76 6.26 -7.66
C VAL A 501 13.11 7.32 -6.62
N PRO A 502 14.38 7.46 -6.20
CA PRO A 502 14.74 8.49 -5.24
C PRO A 502 14.50 9.88 -5.87
N PRO A 503 13.98 10.86 -5.11
CA PRO A 503 13.88 12.22 -5.59
C PRO A 503 15.28 12.77 -5.91
N PRO A 504 15.39 13.76 -6.82
CA PRO A 504 16.67 14.37 -7.16
C PRO A 504 17.39 14.92 -5.91
N ALA A 505 18.72 14.84 -5.90
CA ALA A 505 19.52 15.45 -4.84
C ALA A 505 19.24 16.97 -4.76
N SER A 506 19.16 17.53 -3.55
CA SER A 506 18.79 18.94 -3.33
C SER A 506 19.66 19.97 -4.09
N ASN A 507 20.90 19.61 -4.43
CA ASN A 507 21.81 20.45 -5.22
C ASN A 507 21.59 20.38 -6.75
N ALA A 508 20.77 19.45 -7.24
CA ALA A 508 20.40 19.36 -8.66
C ALA A 508 19.53 20.55 -9.10
N VAL A 509 18.89 21.26 -8.15
CA VAL A 509 17.97 22.39 -8.38
C VAL A 509 18.72 23.72 -8.65
N MET A 510 20.05 23.74 -8.63
CA MET A 510 20.85 24.98 -8.83
C MET A 510 21.47 25.11 -10.22
N GLN A 511 21.19 24.20 -11.16
CA GLN A 511 21.69 24.32 -12.54
C GLN A 511 20.70 25.14 -13.37
N ALA A 512 21.21 26.11 -14.15
CA ALA A 512 20.40 26.81 -15.13
C ALA A 512 19.77 25.79 -16.09
N ALA A 513 18.47 25.94 -16.38
CA ALA A 513 17.79 25.06 -17.32
C ALA A 513 18.55 25.10 -18.66
N PRO A 514 18.85 23.94 -19.28
CA PRO A 514 19.49 23.94 -20.57
C PRO A 514 18.59 24.62 -21.60
N ASP A 515 19.19 25.35 -22.54
CA ASP A 515 18.46 25.85 -23.69
C ASP A 515 17.88 24.66 -24.46
N THR A 516 16.58 24.70 -24.65
CA THR A 516 15.77 23.62 -25.21
C THR A 516 14.80 24.12 -26.26
N GLU A 517 14.97 25.37 -26.71
CA GLU A 517 14.12 25.95 -27.74
C GLU A 517 14.26 25.18 -29.06
N GLY A 518 13.12 24.88 -29.69
CA GLY A 518 13.05 24.15 -30.96
C GLY A 518 13.42 22.66 -30.89
N LEU A 519 13.67 22.10 -29.70
CA LEU A 519 13.94 20.66 -29.54
C LEU A 519 12.66 19.87 -29.25
N SER A 520 12.59 18.64 -29.74
CA SER A 520 11.54 17.68 -29.36
C SER A 520 11.61 17.33 -27.86
N THR A 521 10.51 16.86 -27.27
CA THR A 521 10.47 16.43 -25.86
C THR A 521 11.58 15.44 -25.51
N ARG A 522 11.88 14.50 -26.41
CA ARG A 522 12.96 13.52 -26.24
C ARG A 522 14.34 14.17 -26.22
N GLU A 523 14.61 15.09 -27.15
CA GLU A 523 15.88 15.81 -27.21
C GLU A 523 16.07 16.74 -26.02
N ARG A 524 14.99 17.36 -25.54
CA ARG A 524 15.00 18.19 -24.32
C ARG A 524 15.42 17.37 -23.10
N LEU A 525 14.80 16.21 -22.90
CA LEU A 525 15.17 15.31 -21.79
C LEU A 525 16.57 14.71 -21.97
N ARG A 526 16.97 14.37 -23.19
CA ARG A 526 18.33 13.93 -23.48
C ARG A 526 19.35 14.98 -23.04
N ARG A 527 19.17 16.24 -23.47
CA ARG A 527 20.03 17.37 -23.06
C ARG A 527 20.01 17.59 -21.55
N HIS A 528 18.86 17.45 -20.89
CA HIS A 528 18.76 17.51 -19.44
C HIS A 528 19.57 16.39 -18.74
N SER A 529 19.53 15.19 -19.30
CA SER A 529 20.20 13.99 -18.75
C SER A 529 21.69 13.87 -19.09
N GLU A 530 22.28 14.83 -19.83
CA GLU A 530 23.73 14.90 -20.09
C GLU A 530 24.52 15.19 -18.80
N SER A 531 23.89 15.85 -17.83
CA SER A 531 24.47 16.09 -16.50
C SER A 531 24.53 14.78 -15.70
N PRO A 532 25.70 14.36 -15.16
CA PRO A 532 25.82 13.12 -14.39
C PRO A 532 24.87 13.04 -13.18
N SER A 533 24.52 14.17 -12.56
CA SER A 533 23.57 14.22 -11.45
C SER A 533 22.13 13.91 -11.86
N CYS A 534 21.76 14.20 -13.12
CA CYS A 534 20.43 13.93 -13.65
C CYS A 534 20.36 12.54 -14.30
N ASN A 535 21.42 12.14 -15.02
CA ASN A 535 21.46 10.87 -15.76
C ASN A 535 21.10 9.65 -14.90
N PHE A 536 21.50 9.66 -13.62
CA PHE A 536 21.32 8.54 -12.70
C PHE A 536 19.86 8.06 -12.61
N CYS A 537 18.91 8.99 -12.44
CA CYS A 537 17.48 8.68 -12.41
C CYS A 537 16.90 8.59 -13.83
N HIS A 538 17.21 9.57 -14.69
CA HIS A 538 16.64 9.70 -16.03
C HIS A 538 16.85 8.46 -16.91
N ARG A 539 18.02 7.81 -16.84
CA ARG A 539 18.29 6.58 -17.61
C ARG A 539 17.36 5.41 -17.30
N ARG A 540 16.70 5.42 -16.13
CA ARG A 540 15.79 4.37 -15.67
C ARG A 540 14.33 4.70 -15.92
N VAL A 541 13.97 5.99 -15.95
CA VAL A 541 12.57 6.44 -16.01
C VAL A 541 12.18 6.94 -17.40
N ASP A 542 13.03 7.74 -18.04
CA ASP A 542 12.68 8.39 -19.32
C ASP A 542 12.38 7.38 -20.43
N PRO A 543 13.17 6.30 -20.62
CA PRO A 543 12.89 5.32 -21.68
C PRO A 543 11.54 4.64 -21.52
N ILE A 544 11.06 4.45 -20.28
CA ILE A 544 9.72 3.90 -20.04
C ILE A 544 8.65 4.91 -20.45
N GLY A 545 8.82 6.16 -19.98
CA GLY A 545 7.88 7.25 -20.27
C GLY A 545 7.76 7.60 -21.75
N PHE A 546 8.84 7.51 -22.52
CA PHE A 546 8.81 7.81 -23.95
C PHE A 546 7.84 6.92 -24.73
N GLY A 547 7.67 5.67 -24.34
CA GLY A 547 6.70 4.80 -25.00
C GLY A 547 5.23 5.22 -24.80
N LEU A 548 4.97 6.09 -23.83
CA LEU A 548 3.64 6.64 -23.58
C LEU A 548 3.43 8.01 -24.26
N GLU A 549 4.44 8.57 -24.92
CA GLU A 549 4.36 9.92 -25.50
C GLU A 549 3.45 10.04 -26.72
N ALA A 550 2.94 8.93 -27.27
CA ALA A 550 1.86 8.97 -28.24
C ALA A 550 0.50 9.38 -27.63
N PHE A 551 0.47 9.72 -26.33
CA PHE A 551 -0.69 10.30 -25.66
C PHE A 551 -0.36 11.67 -25.05
N ASP A 552 -1.22 12.66 -25.28
CA ASP A 552 -1.06 14.02 -24.77
C ASP A 552 -1.35 14.13 -23.25
N ALA A 553 -1.36 15.37 -22.72
CA ALA A 553 -1.58 15.67 -21.30
C ALA A 553 -3.00 15.35 -20.79
N THR A 554 -3.90 14.94 -21.68
CA THR A 554 -5.30 14.57 -21.42
C THR A 554 -5.60 13.11 -21.80
N GLY A 555 -4.58 12.35 -22.24
CA GLY A 555 -4.72 10.97 -22.67
C GLY A 555 -5.29 10.78 -24.08
N ARG A 556 -5.36 11.84 -24.90
CA ARG A 556 -5.73 11.73 -26.32
C ARG A 556 -4.52 11.30 -27.14
N TYR A 557 -4.75 10.45 -28.14
CA TYR A 557 -3.67 10.00 -29.02
C TYR A 557 -3.14 11.15 -29.89
N ARG A 558 -1.82 11.20 -30.09
CA ARG A 558 -1.13 12.21 -30.91
C ARG A 558 0.05 11.61 -31.65
N THR A 559 0.43 12.24 -32.76
CA THR A 559 1.62 11.87 -33.56
C THR A 559 2.71 12.94 -33.53
N LEU A 560 2.39 14.14 -33.07
CA LEU A 560 3.32 15.25 -32.85
C LEU A 560 3.35 15.57 -31.35
N ASP A 561 4.52 15.93 -30.83
CA ASP A 561 4.68 16.36 -29.45
C ASP A 561 4.21 17.81 -29.24
N ASP A 562 4.28 18.29 -27.99
CA ASP A 562 3.83 19.63 -27.61
C ASP A 562 4.67 20.76 -28.28
N THR A 563 5.78 20.40 -28.92
CA THR A 563 6.67 21.30 -29.68
C THR A 563 6.50 21.18 -31.19
N GLY A 564 5.59 20.32 -31.67
CA GLY A 564 5.30 20.11 -33.09
C GLY A 564 6.21 19.09 -33.79
N HIS A 565 7.06 18.37 -33.05
CA HIS A 565 7.95 17.35 -33.61
C HIS A 565 7.29 15.97 -33.65
N PRO A 566 7.62 15.09 -34.60
CA PRO A 566 7.16 13.70 -34.59
C PRO A 566 7.48 12.99 -33.28
N VAL A 567 6.49 12.29 -32.71
CA VAL A 567 6.70 11.49 -31.50
C VAL A 567 7.48 10.23 -31.84
N ASP A 568 8.58 10.02 -31.12
CA ASP A 568 9.32 8.75 -31.08
C ASP A 568 8.87 7.96 -29.83
N THR A 569 8.23 6.82 -30.03
CA THR A 569 7.71 5.94 -28.97
C THR A 569 8.64 4.77 -28.60
N THR A 570 9.87 4.75 -29.09
CA THR A 570 10.84 3.71 -28.71
C THR A 570 11.20 3.84 -27.23
N GLY A 571 11.13 2.72 -26.50
CA GLY A 571 11.32 2.67 -25.07
C GLY A 571 12.15 1.48 -24.61
N ALA A 572 12.49 1.49 -23.33
CA ALA A 572 13.17 0.38 -22.69
C ALA A 572 12.87 0.30 -21.19
N ILE A 573 12.84 -0.92 -20.64
CA ILE A 573 12.89 -1.18 -19.20
C ILE A 573 14.33 -1.63 -18.91
N THR A 574 15.08 -0.79 -18.20
CA THR A 574 16.49 -1.09 -17.88
C THR A 574 16.58 -1.93 -16.61
N ARG A 575 17.22 -3.11 -16.69
CA ARG A 575 17.60 -4.03 -15.59
C ARG A 575 16.84 -3.87 -14.27
N SER A 576 15.96 -4.81 -13.98
CA SER A 576 15.32 -4.96 -12.67
C SER A 576 16.08 -5.99 -11.80
N PRO A 577 15.69 -6.19 -10.52
CA PRO A 577 16.27 -7.20 -9.66
C PRO A 577 16.08 -8.64 -10.16
N TYR A 578 14.96 -8.92 -10.86
CA TYR A 578 14.59 -10.27 -11.29
C TYR A 578 14.79 -10.48 -12.81
N GLU A 579 14.67 -9.43 -13.62
CA GLU A 579 14.97 -9.44 -15.06
C GLU A 579 16.32 -8.75 -15.35
N ARG A 580 17.32 -9.57 -15.72
CA ARG A 580 18.72 -9.13 -15.86
C ARG A 580 19.03 -8.40 -17.18
N ASP A 581 18.13 -8.48 -18.15
CA ASP A 581 18.28 -7.90 -19.47
C ASP A 581 17.50 -6.59 -19.61
N THR A 582 17.96 -5.71 -20.50
CA THR A 582 17.18 -4.53 -20.87
C THR A 582 16.12 -4.94 -21.88
N LEU A 583 14.85 -4.76 -21.54
CA LEU A 583 13.73 -5.05 -22.44
C LEU A 583 13.40 -3.84 -23.28
N HIS A 584 13.42 -3.98 -24.60
CA HIS A 584 13.08 -2.92 -25.55
C HIS A 584 11.64 -3.06 -26.05
N PHE A 585 10.99 -1.93 -26.28
CA PHE A 585 9.62 -1.90 -26.77
C PHE A 585 9.32 -0.62 -27.57
N GLU A 586 8.20 -0.62 -28.28
CA GLU A 586 7.69 0.51 -29.04
C GLU A 586 6.23 0.77 -28.66
N GLY A 587 5.99 1.93 -28.03
CA GLY A 587 4.66 2.36 -27.65
C GLY A 587 4.07 1.67 -26.41
N ALA A 588 2.95 2.22 -25.95
CA ALA A 588 2.26 1.80 -24.74
C ALA A 588 1.75 0.35 -24.80
N ARG A 589 1.32 -0.11 -25.97
CA ARG A 589 0.81 -1.48 -26.17
C ARG A 589 1.89 -2.53 -25.89
N GLN A 590 3.05 -2.40 -26.50
CA GLN A 590 4.13 -3.37 -26.31
C GLN A 590 4.70 -3.29 -24.89
N LEU A 591 4.73 -2.09 -24.28
CA LEU A 591 5.03 -1.97 -22.84
C LEU A 591 4.05 -2.77 -21.98
N GLY A 592 2.74 -2.67 -22.26
CA GLY A 592 1.72 -3.47 -21.59
C GLY A 592 1.91 -4.97 -21.76
N GLU A 593 2.21 -5.42 -22.99
CA GLU A 593 2.51 -6.83 -23.28
C GLU A 593 3.74 -7.34 -22.52
N LEU A 594 4.80 -6.52 -22.40
CA LEU A 594 5.96 -6.87 -21.57
C LEU A 594 5.58 -7.01 -20.10
N LEU A 595 4.87 -6.02 -19.53
CA LEU A 595 4.44 -6.07 -18.13
C LEU A 595 3.49 -7.24 -17.84
N ALA A 596 2.60 -7.60 -18.78
CA ALA A 596 1.69 -8.73 -18.64
C ALA A 596 2.42 -10.08 -18.48
N THR A 597 3.67 -10.17 -18.94
CA THR A 597 4.50 -11.39 -18.87
C THR A 597 5.67 -11.28 -17.91
N SER A 598 5.82 -10.14 -17.23
CA SER A 598 6.98 -9.83 -16.39
C SER A 598 6.85 -10.40 -14.98
N GLU A 599 7.93 -11.00 -14.47
CA GLU A 599 7.99 -11.49 -13.09
C GLU A 599 8.04 -10.33 -12.08
N ASP A 600 8.72 -9.23 -12.43
CA ASP A 600 8.73 -8.02 -11.61
C ASP A 600 7.34 -7.41 -11.47
N ALA A 601 6.59 -7.38 -12.58
CA ALA A 601 5.23 -6.87 -12.58
C ALA A 601 4.29 -7.74 -11.75
N GLU A 602 4.37 -9.06 -11.89
CA GLU A 602 3.62 -9.99 -11.06
C GLU A 602 3.90 -9.80 -9.57
N ARG A 603 5.18 -9.78 -9.19
CA ARG A 603 5.60 -9.61 -7.80
C ARG A 603 5.10 -8.28 -7.26
N CYS A 604 5.24 -7.20 -8.03
CA CYS A 604 4.77 -5.90 -7.60
C CYS A 604 3.25 -5.87 -7.44
N MET A 605 2.48 -6.46 -8.35
CA MET A 605 1.03 -6.52 -8.22
C MET A 605 0.59 -7.21 -6.93
N VAL A 606 1.21 -8.34 -6.61
CA VAL A 606 0.96 -9.06 -5.34
C VAL A 606 1.42 -8.22 -4.14
N GLU A 607 2.58 -7.57 -4.22
CA GLU A 607 3.10 -6.73 -3.15
C GLU A 607 2.18 -5.53 -2.86
N GLN A 608 1.63 -4.86 -3.88
CA GLN A 608 0.70 -3.75 -3.71
C GLN A 608 -0.59 -4.20 -2.98
N MET A 609 -1.14 -5.37 -3.33
CA MET A 609 -2.30 -5.93 -2.63
C MET A 609 -1.96 -6.38 -1.21
N TYR A 610 -0.80 -6.99 -1.00
CA TYR A 610 -0.32 -7.44 0.30
C TYR A 610 -0.13 -6.27 1.27
N GLN A 611 0.50 -5.19 0.81
CA GLN A 611 0.68 -3.95 1.58
C GLN A 611 -0.66 -3.36 2.00
N TYR A 612 -1.61 -3.33 1.06
CA TYR A 612 -2.96 -2.84 1.33
C TYR A 612 -3.71 -3.70 2.36
N ALA A 613 -3.55 -5.03 2.26
CA ALA A 613 -4.16 -6.00 3.15
C ALA A 613 -3.67 -5.85 4.59
N LEU A 614 -2.35 -5.72 4.78
CA LEU A 614 -1.74 -5.59 6.10
C LEU A 614 -1.78 -4.15 6.64
N GLY A 615 -2.00 -3.15 5.80
CA GLY A 615 -1.95 -1.74 6.20
C GLY A 615 -0.55 -1.32 6.65
N ARG A 616 0.49 -1.89 6.04
CA ARG A 616 1.89 -1.53 6.26
C ARG A 616 2.69 -1.76 4.98
N PRO A 617 3.79 -1.02 4.75
CA PRO A 617 4.68 -1.32 3.64
C PRO A 617 5.29 -2.71 3.77
N ALA A 618 5.57 -3.32 2.62
CA ALA A 618 6.33 -4.55 2.55
C ALA A 618 7.78 -4.24 2.93
N ALA A 619 8.42 -5.17 3.61
CA ALA A 619 9.80 -5.07 4.03
C ALA A 619 10.55 -6.35 3.64
N GLU A 620 11.87 -6.36 3.83
CA GLU A 620 12.71 -7.53 3.50
C GLU A 620 12.23 -8.82 4.21
N ILE A 621 11.65 -8.68 5.41
CA ILE A 621 11.08 -9.81 6.16
C ILE A 621 9.90 -10.50 5.45
N ASP A 622 9.23 -9.79 4.53
CA ASP A 622 8.06 -10.30 3.81
C ASP A 622 8.43 -11.07 2.54
N ARG A 623 9.72 -11.08 2.14
CA ARG A 623 10.17 -11.65 0.86
C ARG A 623 9.68 -13.09 0.66
N CYS A 624 9.89 -13.93 1.67
CA CYS A 624 9.47 -15.34 1.62
C CYS A 624 7.95 -15.51 1.64
N THR A 625 7.25 -14.67 2.40
CA THR A 625 5.78 -14.67 2.43
C THR A 625 5.22 -14.29 1.05
N LEU A 626 5.77 -13.26 0.41
CA LEU A 626 5.36 -12.83 -0.93
C LEU A 626 5.63 -13.91 -1.97
N GLU A 627 6.77 -14.59 -1.91
CA GLU A 627 7.08 -15.71 -2.83
C GLU A 627 6.09 -16.86 -2.67
N ALA A 628 5.75 -17.22 -1.43
CA ALA A 628 4.73 -18.23 -1.17
C ALA A 628 3.34 -17.81 -1.69
N ILE A 629 2.95 -16.55 -1.48
CA ILE A 629 1.67 -16.00 -1.99
C ILE A 629 1.64 -16.03 -3.52
N ILE A 630 2.72 -15.62 -4.19
CA ILE A 630 2.83 -15.65 -5.65
C ILE A 630 2.71 -17.08 -6.18
N ALA A 631 3.44 -18.03 -5.57
CA ALA A 631 3.39 -19.44 -5.97
C ALA A 631 1.97 -20.03 -5.83
N GLU A 632 1.31 -19.77 -4.69
CA GLU A 632 -0.06 -20.21 -4.43
C GLU A 632 -1.05 -19.56 -5.42
N ALA A 633 -0.92 -18.25 -5.67
CA ALA A 633 -1.77 -17.55 -6.62
C ALA A 633 -1.60 -18.11 -8.05
N ARG A 634 -0.36 -18.39 -8.48
CA ARG A 634 -0.06 -19.03 -9.77
C ARG A 634 -0.73 -20.40 -9.89
N ALA A 635 -0.73 -21.21 -8.82
CA ALA A 635 -1.39 -22.51 -8.82
C ALA A 635 -2.91 -22.40 -9.01
N GLY A 636 -3.53 -21.30 -8.57
CA GLY A 636 -4.95 -20.99 -8.77
C GLY A 636 -5.33 -20.38 -10.12
N GLY A 637 -4.35 -20.02 -10.97
CA GLY A 637 -4.59 -19.30 -12.23
C GLY A 637 -4.43 -17.78 -12.11
N ARG A 638 -3.96 -17.29 -10.96
CA ARG A 638 -3.52 -15.90 -10.72
C ARG A 638 -4.63 -14.86 -10.91
N SER A 639 -5.89 -15.25 -10.70
CA SER A 639 -6.98 -14.29 -10.67
C SER A 639 -6.86 -13.37 -9.46
N TYR A 640 -7.52 -12.21 -9.50
CA TYR A 640 -7.63 -11.32 -8.34
C TYR A 640 -8.10 -12.09 -7.09
N THR A 641 -9.10 -12.97 -7.26
CA THR A 641 -9.61 -13.81 -6.17
C THR A 641 -8.53 -14.74 -5.60
N ASP A 642 -7.71 -15.36 -6.45
CA ASP A 642 -6.67 -16.28 -5.99
C ASP A 642 -5.55 -15.56 -5.27
N ILE A 643 -5.17 -14.35 -5.71
CA ILE A 643 -4.20 -13.50 -5.02
C ILE A 643 -4.74 -13.10 -3.64
N ILE A 644 -6.00 -12.64 -3.54
CA ILE A 644 -6.61 -12.28 -2.26
C ILE A 644 -6.68 -13.49 -1.32
N VAL A 645 -7.10 -14.66 -1.82
CA VAL A 645 -7.16 -15.90 -1.04
C VAL A 645 -5.76 -16.30 -0.54
N ALA A 646 -4.74 -16.25 -1.39
CA ALA A 646 -3.37 -16.56 -1.00
C ALA A 646 -2.83 -15.58 0.08
N ILE A 647 -3.14 -14.28 -0.04
CA ILE A 647 -2.78 -13.29 0.99
C ILE A 647 -3.45 -13.63 2.32
N VAL A 648 -4.76 -13.85 2.35
CA VAL A 648 -5.49 -13.99 3.64
C VAL A 648 -5.23 -15.31 4.35
N THR A 649 -4.79 -16.34 3.64
CA THR A 649 -4.39 -17.63 4.22
C THR A 649 -2.92 -17.67 4.66
N SER A 650 -2.12 -16.68 4.25
CA SER A 650 -0.71 -16.56 4.61
C SER A 650 -0.48 -16.37 6.11
N GLU A 651 0.71 -16.75 6.57
CA GLU A 651 1.10 -16.58 7.98
C GLU A 651 1.12 -15.12 8.40
N ALA A 652 1.63 -14.22 7.54
CA ALA A 652 1.71 -12.80 7.84
C ALA A 652 0.34 -12.13 8.00
N PHE A 653 -0.68 -12.63 7.32
CA PHE A 653 -2.04 -12.12 7.47
C PHE A 653 -2.74 -12.69 8.71
N ARG A 654 -2.41 -13.93 9.10
CA ARG A 654 -3.04 -14.67 10.21
C ARG A 654 -2.38 -14.46 11.57
N SER A 655 -1.20 -13.84 11.57
CA SER A 655 -0.40 -13.66 12.76
C SER A 655 0.18 -12.25 12.84
N VAL A 656 0.63 -11.88 14.03
CA VAL A 656 1.39 -10.65 14.28
C VAL A 656 2.54 -10.96 15.23
N ARG A 657 3.65 -10.25 15.05
CA ARG A 657 4.77 -10.27 15.98
C ARG A 657 4.40 -9.44 17.20
N GLN A 658 4.31 -10.09 18.34
CA GLN A 658 4.08 -9.43 19.61
C GLN A 658 5.38 -9.23 20.37
N HIS A 659 5.51 -8.02 20.91
CA HIS A 659 6.51 -7.74 21.93
C HIS A 659 6.02 -8.32 23.25
N HIS A 660 6.71 -9.35 23.75
CA HIS A 660 6.49 -9.84 25.09
C HIS A 660 6.86 -8.74 26.07
N TYR A 661 5.91 -8.33 26.90
CA TYR A 661 6.17 -7.53 28.09
C TYR A 661 5.71 -8.41 29.24
N SER A 662 6.65 -9.00 29.99
CA SER A 662 6.35 -9.71 31.23
C SER A 662 6.06 -8.69 32.32
N GLY A 663 4.87 -8.09 32.28
CA GLY A 663 4.31 -7.37 33.42
C GLY A 663 3.21 -8.23 34.00
N GLU A 664 3.49 -8.92 35.11
CA GLU A 664 2.44 -9.42 36.00
C GLU A 664 1.56 -8.23 36.42
N GLN A 665 0.24 -8.41 36.42
CA GLN A 665 -0.73 -7.53 37.08
C GLN A 665 -1.47 -8.33 38.16
N PRO A 666 -1.98 -7.69 39.23
CA PRO A 666 -1.52 -6.47 39.93
C PRO A 666 -0.99 -6.74 41.34
#